data_AF-A0A5B1QB32-F1
#
_entry.id   AF-A0A5B1QB32-F1
#
_cell.length_a   1.000
_cell.length_b   1.000
_cell.length_c   1.000
_cell.angle_alpha   90.00
_cell.angle_beta   90.00
_cell.angle_gamma   90.00
#
_symmetry.space_group_name_H-M   'P 1'
#
loop_
_entity.id
_entity.type
_entity.pdbx_description
1 polymer ?
#
loop_
_entity_poly.entity_id
_entity_poly.type
_entity_poly.pdbx_seq_one_letter_code
_entity_poly.pdbx_strand_id
1 'polypeptide(L)'
;MSSAQADFDVDYVDEHHMRAFEDALGADDNALIPDDLASPGFISRPGTPASSHHGSARIRKVSALSDFAPVNVRVKRRRKGDHTAERRQDWLYLIVRWPLLFSIFLFITLEFGFYVLIRQLVNAKEWLSAWRGRKGLLRKRLRASTSYQEWKDTAAVLDDYMHFNEWKSIEEDPFYDWRLVKKVKRSLKMLREKNDARGVLGVLETCLRHNFAGVESTRLYSETYYGTKTLVESYVTELESALKYVRETPLLSNEEKKRFFKSAHTNLGLTALCLSGGASFGYYHFGVAKAFLDAGLLPRVVTGTSAGGLVAALICTRTEAELKNLLVPELAKKITACEDPFRVWFKRFWTTGARFDSVTWARKCCWFTRGSMTFHEAYMRTGRVLNISVIPADRHSPTKLLNYITAPDTIIWSALLASAAVPGILNPVVLMQKLKDGRVIPWSWGSKFKDGSLRVDIPVQSLNLYFRVTQPVVSQVNPHVHLFFFASRGSPGRPVAHRKGKGWRGNFLLSAAEQWLKLELTKNFKVIRDLELLPQLLGQDWSSVFLQRFEGSVTIWPRTRFMDWLRILSDPDPSELKRMLQVGQLVTWPKLHMIDNRLRLERQIYLGRQTVRRAQQTRHTATLANGQFKAATNVASDRNETHLPLVAGSPAPADGIESVQALEDAVSSSANELQHRPQRNRHLSGRSGASTPRDIDTRGRADPLRSPSLRHKWATGLLAQDSGADSKTEQPSDDGHHLNPDVDASSMSKPHPPSASTSGSFLARLRTQSFGGLSSPFSSLRRGSKISLKDTGADHVVEQPWSSDSSSEDELSLEDQRDVYHPSSLNGIGRMYGEDRDSEDSAEDIDDA
;
A
#
# COMPACT_ATOMS: atom_id res chain seq x y z
N MET A 1 -8.82 -37.19 -10.35
CA MET A 1 -7.52 -36.95 -11.04
C MET A 1 -7.72 -36.40 -12.45
N SER A 2 -8.47 -37.06 -13.33
CA SER A 2 -8.71 -36.62 -14.73
C SER A 2 -9.03 -35.13 -14.92
N SER A 3 -9.92 -34.55 -14.10
CA SER A 3 -10.28 -33.12 -14.19
C SER A 3 -9.11 -32.15 -13.95
N ALA A 4 -8.14 -32.51 -13.09
CA ALA A 4 -7.00 -31.64 -12.80
C ALA A 4 -5.95 -31.64 -13.92
N GLN A 5 -5.80 -32.76 -14.65
CA GLN A 5 -4.92 -32.81 -15.82
C GLN A 5 -5.52 -32.04 -17.00
N ALA A 6 -6.84 -32.13 -17.20
CA ALA A 6 -7.54 -31.36 -18.23
C ALA A 6 -7.26 -29.85 -18.11
N ASP A 7 -7.31 -29.26 -16.91
CA ASP A 7 -6.99 -27.83 -16.65
C ASP A 7 -5.54 -27.44 -17.01
N PHE A 8 -4.59 -28.38 -16.99
CA PHE A 8 -3.21 -28.12 -17.42
C PHE A 8 -3.06 -28.15 -18.94
N ASP A 9 -3.75 -29.07 -19.64
CA ASP A 9 -3.52 -29.28 -21.08
C ASP A 9 -4.33 -28.34 -21.99
N VAL A 10 -5.22 -27.50 -21.43
CA VAL A 10 -5.89 -26.42 -22.18
C VAL A 10 -4.88 -25.40 -22.73
N ASP A 11 -4.90 -25.18 -24.04
CA ASP A 11 -4.33 -23.98 -24.66
C ASP A 11 -5.34 -22.83 -24.62
N TYR A 12 -4.83 -21.62 -24.38
CA TYR A 12 -5.58 -20.37 -24.28
C TYR A 12 -5.04 -19.29 -25.24
N VAL A 13 -4.10 -19.63 -26.13
CA VAL A 13 -3.55 -18.71 -27.13
C VAL A 13 -4.57 -18.44 -28.24
N ASP A 14 -4.66 -17.18 -28.65
CA ASP A 14 -5.45 -16.74 -29.79
C ASP A 14 -4.51 -16.12 -30.83
N GLU A 15 -4.39 -16.76 -32.00
CA GLU A 15 -3.48 -16.35 -33.07
C GLU A 15 -3.78 -14.94 -33.62
N HIS A 16 -5.05 -14.52 -33.64
CA HIS A 16 -5.40 -13.18 -34.09
C HIS A 16 -4.92 -12.12 -33.10
N HIS A 17 -5.03 -12.40 -31.79
CA HIS A 17 -4.52 -11.52 -30.75
C HIS A 17 -2.98 -11.51 -30.64
N MET A 18 -2.32 -12.61 -30.98
CA MET A 18 -0.85 -12.64 -31.05
C MET A 18 -0.33 -11.83 -32.25
N ARG A 19 -0.96 -11.93 -33.43
CA ARG A 19 -0.58 -11.14 -34.62
C ARG A 19 -0.78 -9.65 -34.41
N ALA A 20 -1.96 -9.23 -33.91
CA ALA A 20 -2.24 -7.84 -33.58
C ALA A 20 -1.26 -7.23 -32.55
N PHE A 21 -0.60 -8.07 -31.73
CA PHE A 21 0.47 -7.65 -30.82
C PHE A 21 1.83 -7.58 -31.51
N GLU A 22 2.16 -8.52 -32.38
CA GLU A 22 3.37 -8.50 -33.22
C GLU A 22 3.40 -7.25 -34.12
N ASP A 23 2.28 -6.96 -34.81
CA ASP A 23 2.07 -5.74 -35.59
C ASP A 23 2.25 -4.48 -34.73
N ALA A 24 1.68 -4.47 -33.51
CA ALA A 24 1.78 -3.35 -32.57
C ALA A 24 3.19 -3.13 -32.00
N LEU A 25 4.02 -4.18 -31.91
CA LEU A 25 5.43 -4.06 -31.51
C LEU A 25 6.29 -3.52 -32.65
N GLY A 26 6.02 -3.95 -33.88
CA GLY A 26 6.75 -3.53 -35.09
C GLY A 26 6.43 -2.11 -35.56
N ALA A 27 5.25 -1.58 -35.23
CA ALA A 27 4.89 -0.20 -35.55
C ALA A 27 5.74 0.84 -34.79
N ASP A 28 6.11 1.90 -35.50
CA ASP A 28 6.77 3.08 -34.93
C ASP A 28 5.87 3.76 -33.89
N ASP A 29 6.48 4.39 -32.89
CA ASP A 29 5.78 5.10 -31.80
C ASP A 29 4.88 6.25 -32.31
N ASN A 30 5.07 6.71 -33.57
CA ASN A 30 4.22 7.70 -34.24
C ASN A 30 3.10 7.08 -35.11
N ALA A 31 3.16 5.78 -35.45
CA ALA A 31 2.20 5.09 -36.31
C ALA A 31 1.09 4.37 -35.51
N LEU A 32 1.26 4.24 -34.19
CA LEU A 32 0.32 3.59 -33.26
C LEU A 32 -0.89 4.46 -32.84
N ILE A 33 -1.31 5.38 -33.71
CA ILE A 33 -2.52 6.20 -33.53
C ILE A 33 -3.55 5.72 -34.56
N PRO A 34 -4.70 5.14 -34.14
CA PRO A 34 -5.78 4.83 -35.06
C PRO A 34 -6.45 6.12 -35.57
N ASP A 35 -6.53 6.31 -36.89
CA ASP A 35 -7.27 7.43 -37.49
C ASP A 35 -8.81 7.27 -37.33
N ASP A 36 -9.30 6.04 -37.18
CA ASP A 36 -10.73 5.70 -37.14
C ASP A 36 -11.41 5.88 -35.77
N LEU A 37 -11.48 7.13 -35.29
CA LEU A 37 -12.43 7.56 -34.26
C LEU A 37 -13.29 8.74 -34.76
N ALA A 38 -14.09 8.47 -35.80
CA ALA A 38 -15.04 9.43 -36.35
C ALA A 38 -16.20 9.74 -35.37
N SER A 39 -16.24 10.96 -34.85
CA SER A 39 -17.33 11.46 -34.00
C SER A 39 -18.66 11.55 -34.76
N PRO A 40 -19.81 11.14 -34.17
CA PRO A 40 -21.08 11.11 -34.87
C PRO A 40 -21.77 12.49 -34.97
N GLY A 41 -21.90 12.99 -36.20
CA GLY A 41 -23.09 13.70 -36.69
C GLY A 41 -23.31 15.17 -36.30
N PHE A 42 -23.23 16.05 -37.31
CA PHE A 42 -24.09 17.24 -37.43
C PHE A 42 -24.48 17.43 -38.91
N ILE A 43 -25.64 18.06 -39.18
CA ILE A 43 -26.36 17.93 -40.46
C ILE A 43 -26.57 19.29 -41.16
N SER A 44 -26.25 19.34 -42.47
CA SER A 44 -26.59 20.42 -43.44
C SER A 44 -25.87 21.78 -43.22
N ARG A 45 -25.69 22.66 -44.22
CA ARG A 45 -26.34 22.87 -45.55
C ARG A 45 -25.33 23.01 -46.73
N PRO A 46 -25.78 23.05 -48.01
CA PRO A 46 -24.91 22.81 -49.18
C PRO A 46 -24.32 24.06 -49.87
N GLY A 47 -23.20 23.86 -50.59
CA GLY A 47 -22.59 24.82 -51.52
C GLY A 47 -21.51 24.16 -52.41
N THR A 48 -21.62 24.33 -53.72
CA THR A 48 -20.77 23.76 -54.81
C THR A 48 -19.36 24.35 -54.92
N PRO A 49 -18.41 23.76 -55.71
CA PRO A 49 -18.36 22.43 -56.33
C PRO A 49 -17.08 21.63 -55.98
N ALA A 50 -16.90 20.44 -56.58
CA ALA A 50 -15.72 19.59 -56.36
C ALA A 50 -14.49 19.99 -57.21
N SER A 51 -13.30 19.79 -56.67
CA SER A 51 -12.06 19.59 -57.45
C SER A 51 -11.28 18.39 -56.90
N SER A 52 -10.90 17.48 -57.78
CA SER A 52 -10.29 16.20 -57.42
C SER A 52 -8.77 16.26 -57.52
N HIS A 53 -8.04 15.96 -56.43
CA HIS A 53 -6.69 15.39 -56.51
C HIS A 53 -6.33 14.61 -55.23
N HIS A 54 -5.76 13.41 -55.40
CA HIS A 54 -5.17 12.66 -54.29
C HIS A 54 -3.90 13.35 -53.77
N GLY A 55 -3.78 13.53 -52.45
CA GLY A 55 -2.57 14.04 -51.81
C GLY A 55 -2.57 13.75 -50.31
N SER A 56 -1.50 13.13 -49.81
CA SER A 56 -1.38 12.69 -48.40
C SER A 56 -1.52 13.84 -47.41
N ALA A 57 -2.54 13.78 -46.56
CA ALA A 57 -2.78 14.75 -45.49
C ALA A 57 -1.83 14.50 -44.30
N ARG A 58 -0.65 15.12 -44.30
CA ARG A 58 0.24 15.15 -43.13
C ARG A 58 -0.42 15.92 -41.98
N ILE A 59 -0.97 15.20 -41.00
CA ILE A 59 -1.45 15.77 -39.74
C ILE A 59 -0.27 16.47 -39.04
N ARG A 60 -0.44 17.77 -38.72
CA ARG A 60 0.58 18.56 -38.02
C ARG A 60 0.53 18.27 -36.52
N LYS A 61 1.71 18.33 -35.87
CA LYS A 61 1.80 18.36 -34.40
C LYS A 61 0.97 19.52 -33.85
N VAL A 62 0.21 19.27 -32.78
CA VAL A 62 -0.43 20.31 -31.98
C VAL A 62 0.65 21.03 -31.16
N SER A 63 1.25 22.07 -31.74
CA SER A 63 1.97 23.10 -30.98
C SER A 63 0.94 24.04 -30.37
N ALA A 64 1.07 24.37 -29.08
CA ALA A 64 0.28 25.44 -28.47
C ALA A 64 0.55 26.76 -29.21
N LEU A 65 -0.50 27.39 -29.74
CA LEU A 65 -0.42 28.72 -30.34
C LEU A 65 -0.34 29.77 -29.23
N SER A 66 0.87 30.24 -28.95
CA SER A 66 1.10 31.53 -28.28
C SER A 66 0.91 32.65 -29.31
N ASP A 67 -0.15 33.42 -29.16
CA ASP A 67 -0.62 34.35 -30.19
C ASP A 67 0.10 35.71 -30.14
N PHE A 68 1.23 35.82 -30.84
CA PHE A 68 1.94 37.07 -31.10
C PHE A 68 2.53 37.09 -32.53
N ALA A 69 2.45 38.24 -33.19
CA ALA A 69 2.62 38.37 -34.65
C ALA A 69 4.08 38.18 -35.15
N PRO A 70 4.29 37.65 -36.38
CA PRO A 70 5.62 37.38 -36.92
C PRO A 70 6.27 38.61 -37.56
N VAL A 71 7.42 39.03 -37.03
CA VAL A 71 8.35 39.94 -37.72
C VAL A 71 9.31 39.11 -38.60
N ASN A 72 9.49 39.52 -39.86
CA ASN A 72 10.27 38.77 -40.85
C ASN A 72 11.79 38.78 -40.56
N VAL A 73 12.32 37.73 -39.94
CA VAL A 73 13.77 37.51 -39.76
C VAL A 73 14.26 36.36 -40.64
N ARG A 74 15.21 36.64 -41.56
CA ARG A 74 15.81 35.64 -42.45
C ARG A 74 16.77 34.70 -41.71
N VAL A 75 16.27 33.56 -41.25
CA VAL A 75 17.10 32.51 -40.63
C VAL A 75 17.93 31.77 -41.69
N LYS A 76 19.28 31.88 -41.62
CA LYS A 76 20.20 31.03 -42.41
C LYS A 76 19.98 29.55 -42.05
N ARG A 77 19.85 28.67 -43.05
CA ARG A 77 19.73 27.20 -42.85
C ARG A 77 20.98 26.64 -42.15
N ARG A 78 20.88 26.39 -40.83
CA ARG A 78 21.88 25.62 -40.08
C ARG A 78 21.73 24.14 -40.43
N ARG A 79 22.85 23.43 -40.67
CA ARG A 79 22.83 21.98 -40.96
C ARG A 79 22.20 21.20 -39.80
N LYS A 80 21.42 20.18 -40.11
CA LYS A 80 20.76 19.28 -39.13
C LYS A 80 21.79 18.32 -38.52
N GLY A 81 22.54 18.79 -37.53
CA GLY A 81 23.21 17.92 -36.56
C GLY A 81 22.23 17.59 -35.43
N ASP A 82 21.90 16.32 -35.24
CA ASP A 82 20.92 15.86 -34.25
C ASP A 82 21.56 15.78 -32.84
N HIS A 83 22.01 16.94 -32.34
CA HIS A 83 22.46 17.05 -30.95
C HIS A 83 21.25 17.09 -30.03
N THR A 84 20.96 15.94 -29.41
CA THR A 84 20.21 15.88 -28.16
C THR A 84 20.78 16.92 -27.19
N ALA A 85 19.89 17.69 -26.55
CA ALA A 85 20.28 18.74 -25.61
C ALA A 85 20.71 18.15 -24.26
N GLU A 86 21.80 17.38 -24.27
CA GLU A 86 22.54 17.06 -23.07
C GLU A 86 22.98 18.38 -22.42
N ARG A 87 22.58 18.59 -21.16
CA ARG A 87 23.18 19.65 -20.33
C ARG A 87 24.69 19.48 -20.41
N ARG A 88 25.42 20.55 -20.74
CA ARG A 88 26.89 20.57 -20.60
C ARG A 88 27.21 20.17 -19.17
N GLN A 89 27.68 18.94 -18.97
CA GLN A 89 28.11 18.46 -17.66
C GLN A 89 29.39 19.20 -17.31
N ASP A 90 29.47 19.74 -16.09
CA ASP A 90 30.63 20.52 -15.67
C ASP A 90 31.90 19.67 -15.78
N TRP A 91 32.99 20.27 -16.25
CA TRP A 91 34.28 19.58 -16.39
C TRP A 91 34.74 18.97 -15.05
N LEU A 92 34.44 19.67 -13.94
CA LEU A 92 34.67 19.17 -12.59
C LEU A 92 33.89 17.87 -12.30
N TYR A 93 32.61 17.81 -12.69
CA TYR A 93 31.80 16.59 -12.55
C TYR A 93 32.38 15.46 -13.40
N LEU A 94 32.70 15.69 -14.68
CA LEU A 94 33.25 14.66 -15.57
C LEU A 94 34.57 14.06 -15.05
N ILE A 95 35.45 14.88 -14.46
CA ILE A 95 36.73 14.46 -13.89
C ILE A 95 36.55 13.77 -12.53
N VAL A 96 35.77 14.36 -11.62
CA VAL A 96 35.65 13.87 -10.22
C VAL A 96 34.69 12.69 -10.09
N ARG A 97 33.71 12.53 -10.99
CA ARG A 97 32.69 11.47 -10.95
C ARG A 97 33.29 10.08 -10.78
N TRP A 98 34.28 9.71 -11.60
CA TRP A 98 34.81 8.35 -11.60
C TRP A 98 35.66 8.02 -10.36
N PRO A 99 36.63 8.87 -9.94
CA PRO A 99 37.32 8.70 -8.66
C PRO A 99 36.36 8.68 -7.45
N LEU A 100 35.36 9.57 -7.42
CA LEU A 100 34.37 9.63 -6.33
C LEU A 100 33.50 8.37 -6.30
N LEU A 101 32.97 7.93 -7.44
CA LEU A 101 32.16 6.72 -7.55
C LEU A 101 32.96 5.47 -7.15
N PHE A 102 34.23 5.36 -7.58
CA PHE A 102 35.12 4.27 -7.18
C PHE A 102 35.38 4.28 -5.66
N SER A 103 35.65 5.45 -5.08
CA SER A 103 35.85 5.61 -3.63
C SER A 103 34.60 5.18 -2.84
N ILE A 104 33.41 5.65 -3.22
CA ILE A 104 32.15 5.25 -2.57
C ILE A 104 31.88 3.75 -2.74
N PHE A 105 32.14 3.16 -3.91
CA PHE A 105 32.00 1.71 -4.09
C PHE A 105 33.00 0.90 -3.25
N LEU A 106 34.20 1.40 -3.01
CA LEU A 106 35.16 0.78 -2.10
C LEU A 106 34.64 0.79 -0.65
N PHE A 107 34.12 1.93 -0.18
CA PHE A 107 33.48 2.02 1.13
C PHE A 107 32.27 1.08 1.25
N ILE A 108 31.33 1.10 0.28
CA ILE A 108 30.19 0.17 0.22
C ILE A 108 30.65 -1.29 0.28
N THR A 109 31.73 -1.65 -0.41
CA THR A 109 32.25 -3.03 -0.43
C THR A 109 32.80 -3.44 0.94
N LEU A 110 33.52 -2.55 1.63
CA LEU A 110 34.04 -2.79 2.98
C LEU A 110 32.91 -2.86 4.02
N GLU A 111 31.97 -1.90 4.00
CA GLU A 111 30.76 -1.88 4.83
C GLU A 111 29.93 -3.16 4.65
N PHE A 112 29.74 -3.61 3.40
CA PHE A 112 29.05 -4.86 3.08
C PHE A 112 29.81 -6.08 3.58
N GLY A 113 31.15 -6.08 3.53
CA GLY A 113 31.99 -7.12 4.14
C GLY A 113 31.77 -7.24 5.65
N PHE A 114 31.82 -6.10 6.37
CA PHE A 114 31.51 -6.06 7.81
C PHE A 114 30.06 -6.45 8.11
N TYR A 115 29.11 -6.05 7.26
CA TYR A 115 27.70 -6.42 7.37
C TYR A 115 27.53 -7.95 7.31
N VAL A 116 28.10 -8.59 6.29
CA VAL A 116 28.05 -10.05 6.13
C VAL A 116 28.72 -10.75 7.32
N LEU A 117 29.89 -10.27 7.78
CA LEU A 117 30.58 -10.82 8.95
C LEU A 117 29.70 -10.79 10.21
N ILE A 118 29.13 -9.62 10.55
CA ILE A 118 28.25 -9.48 11.73
C ILE A 118 27.01 -10.38 11.59
N ARG A 119 26.44 -10.48 10.38
CA ARG A 119 25.28 -11.35 10.12
C ARG A 119 25.63 -12.83 10.33
N GLN A 120 26.83 -13.29 9.97
CA GLN A 120 27.26 -14.65 10.28
C GLN A 120 27.56 -14.86 11.77
N LEU A 121 28.14 -13.87 12.47
CA LEU A 121 28.32 -13.94 13.93
C LEU A 121 26.98 -14.08 14.68
N VAL A 122 25.94 -13.32 14.26
CA VAL A 122 24.57 -13.50 14.79
C VAL A 122 24.01 -14.87 14.45
N ASN A 123 24.09 -15.31 13.19
CA ASN A 123 23.56 -16.61 12.76
C ASN A 123 24.23 -17.78 13.50
N ALA A 124 25.55 -17.75 13.68
CA ALA A 124 26.30 -18.77 14.42
C ALA A 124 25.91 -18.79 15.90
N LYS A 125 25.88 -17.63 16.56
CA LYS A 125 25.46 -17.50 17.97
C LYS A 125 24.03 -17.99 18.19
N GLU A 126 23.11 -17.67 17.29
CA GLU A 126 21.75 -18.23 17.30
C GLU A 126 21.74 -19.74 17.04
N TRP A 127 22.60 -20.26 16.16
CA TRP A 127 22.69 -21.70 15.93
C TRP A 127 23.15 -22.44 17.20
N LEU A 128 24.24 -21.99 17.83
CA LEU A 128 24.72 -22.55 19.10
C LEU A 128 23.67 -22.50 20.21
N SER A 129 22.91 -21.41 20.32
CA SER A 129 21.92 -21.21 21.40
C SER A 129 20.58 -21.91 21.14
N ALA A 130 20.06 -21.86 19.91
CA ALA A 130 18.68 -22.22 19.61
C ALA A 130 18.46 -23.73 19.37
N TRP A 131 19.51 -24.48 19.01
CA TRP A 131 19.38 -25.86 18.50
C TRP A 131 19.80 -26.96 19.48
N ARG A 132 20.17 -26.60 20.72
CA ARG A 132 20.51 -27.57 21.77
C ARG A 132 19.25 -28.19 22.39
N GLY A 133 19.32 -29.48 22.72
CA GLY A 133 18.28 -30.23 23.46
C GLY A 133 16.87 -30.19 22.85
N ARG A 134 15.85 -30.30 23.71
CA ARG A 134 14.43 -30.33 23.33
C ARG A 134 13.98 -29.10 22.51
N LYS A 135 14.62 -27.92 22.73
CA LYS A 135 14.39 -26.69 21.94
C LYS A 135 14.79 -26.88 20.47
N GLY A 136 15.92 -27.55 20.22
CA GLY A 136 16.36 -27.90 18.87
C GLY A 136 15.44 -28.93 18.20
N LEU A 137 14.98 -29.95 18.93
CA LEU A 137 14.09 -30.98 18.39
C LEU A 137 12.73 -30.41 17.96
N LEU A 138 12.09 -29.60 18.82
CA LEU A 138 10.82 -28.95 18.48
C LEU A 138 10.98 -27.95 17.31
N ARG A 139 12.10 -27.21 17.25
CA ARG A 139 12.44 -26.34 16.11
C ARG A 139 12.76 -27.10 14.81
N LYS A 140 13.21 -28.37 14.90
CA LYS A 140 13.31 -29.28 13.74
C LYS A 140 11.91 -29.71 13.27
N ARG A 141 11.04 -30.18 14.18
CA ARG A 141 9.65 -30.57 13.86
C ARG A 141 8.89 -29.42 13.19
N LEU A 142 8.94 -28.21 13.75
CA LEU A 142 8.30 -26.99 13.21
C LEU A 142 8.82 -26.57 11.81
N ARG A 143 9.97 -27.10 11.37
CA ARG A 143 10.52 -26.90 10.02
C ARG A 143 10.21 -28.07 9.07
N ALA A 144 9.90 -29.24 9.60
CA ALA A 144 9.51 -30.42 8.84
C ALA A 144 8.01 -30.45 8.52
N SER A 145 7.20 -29.66 9.26
CA SER A 145 5.75 -29.67 9.14
C SER A 145 5.23 -29.48 7.72
N THR A 146 4.23 -30.29 7.41
CA THR A 146 3.67 -30.50 6.07
C THR A 146 2.33 -29.80 5.88
N SER A 147 1.58 -29.59 6.96
CA SER A 147 0.31 -28.86 6.98
C SER A 147 0.33 -27.69 7.96
N TYR A 148 -0.57 -26.72 7.75
CA TYR A 148 -0.72 -25.58 8.64
C TYR A 148 -1.15 -25.99 10.06
N GLN A 149 -2.01 -27.02 10.19
CA GLN A 149 -2.45 -27.52 11.50
C GLN A 149 -1.30 -28.17 12.27
N GLU A 150 -0.56 -29.09 11.63
CA GLU A 150 0.62 -29.73 12.24
C GLU A 150 1.67 -28.69 12.70
N TRP A 151 1.80 -27.60 11.91
CA TRP A 151 2.63 -26.45 12.28
C TRP A 151 2.07 -25.68 13.49
N LYS A 152 0.76 -25.43 13.56
CA LYS A 152 0.11 -24.80 14.74
C LYS A 152 0.29 -25.63 16.00
N ASP A 153 0.05 -26.93 15.93
CA ASP A 153 0.15 -27.84 17.08
C ASP A 153 1.59 -27.89 17.60
N THR A 154 2.57 -27.96 16.68
CA THR A 154 3.99 -27.91 17.02
C THR A 154 4.42 -26.54 17.57
N ALA A 155 3.82 -25.45 17.08
CA ALA A 155 4.05 -24.09 17.60
C ALA A 155 3.50 -23.93 19.01
N ALA A 156 2.29 -24.43 19.30
CA ALA A 156 1.68 -24.40 20.63
C ALA A 156 2.50 -25.19 21.66
N VAL A 157 2.94 -26.41 21.33
CA VAL A 157 3.84 -27.21 22.19
C VAL A 157 5.20 -26.53 22.43
N LEU A 158 5.69 -25.74 21.45
CA LEU A 158 6.93 -24.98 21.60
C LEU A 158 6.75 -23.67 22.40
N ASP A 159 5.60 -23.00 22.28
CA ASP A 159 5.23 -21.85 23.12
C ASP A 159 5.11 -22.27 24.58
N ASP A 160 4.45 -23.41 24.84
CA ASP A 160 4.27 -23.97 26.17
C ASP A 160 5.60 -24.34 26.83
N TYR A 161 6.42 -25.15 26.14
CA TYR A 161 7.76 -25.52 26.61
C TYR A 161 8.75 -24.34 26.74
N MET A 162 8.46 -23.19 26.10
CA MET A 162 9.23 -21.95 26.26
C MET A 162 8.65 -21.00 27.32
N HIS A 163 7.54 -21.37 27.96
CA HIS A 163 6.81 -20.56 28.93
C HIS A 163 6.29 -19.24 28.33
N PHE A 164 5.86 -19.27 27.07
CA PHE A 164 5.29 -18.11 26.39
C PHE A 164 3.79 -17.95 26.67
N ASN A 165 3.09 -19.01 27.07
CA ASN A 165 1.70 -18.94 27.49
C ASN A 165 1.51 -18.05 28.74
N GLU A 166 2.50 -18.00 29.65
CA GLU A 166 2.57 -17.04 30.78
C GLU A 166 2.56 -15.57 30.32
N TRP A 167 3.25 -15.23 29.23
CA TRP A 167 3.22 -13.88 28.68
C TRP A 167 1.91 -13.55 27.96
N LYS A 168 1.24 -14.55 27.38
CA LYS A 168 -0.06 -14.37 26.72
C LYS A 168 -1.18 -14.05 27.71
N SER A 169 -1.13 -14.61 28.92
CA SER A 169 -2.16 -14.39 29.97
C SER A 169 -1.98 -13.08 30.75
N ILE A 170 -0.76 -12.58 30.92
CA ILE A 170 -0.50 -11.24 31.45
C ILE A 170 -1.08 -10.22 30.45
N GLU A 171 -2.09 -9.45 30.84
CA GLU A 171 -2.70 -8.45 29.95
C GLU A 171 -1.73 -7.32 29.59
N GLU A 172 -0.90 -6.87 30.55
CA GLU A 172 -0.01 -5.73 30.39
C GLU A 172 1.13 -5.99 29.37
N ASP A 173 1.40 -4.99 28.52
CA ASP A 173 2.55 -4.96 27.61
C ASP A 173 2.79 -3.53 27.09
N PRO A 174 4.06 -3.09 26.86
CA PRO A 174 4.33 -1.76 26.31
C PRO A 174 3.90 -1.55 24.86
N PHE A 175 3.61 -2.61 24.09
CA PHE A 175 3.34 -2.50 22.66
C PHE A 175 1.88 -2.20 22.27
N TYR A 176 0.97 -2.04 23.25
CA TYR A 176 -0.44 -1.67 23.02
C TYR A 176 -1.10 -1.08 24.29
N ASP A 177 -2.16 -0.27 24.14
CA ASP A 177 -2.97 0.21 25.27
C ASP A 177 -3.97 -0.87 25.71
N TRP A 178 -3.48 -1.75 26.58
CA TRP A 178 -4.27 -2.80 27.20
C TRP A 178 -5.44 -2.26 28.04
N ARG A 179 -5.36 -1.05 28.59
CA ARG A 179 -6.43 -0.45 29.42
C ARG A 179 -7.61 -0.07 28.53
N LEU A 180 -7.35 0.64 27.43
CA LEU A 180 -8.35 1.01 26.43
C LEU A 180 -8.97 -0.23 25.78
N VAL A 181 -8.17 -1.24 25.40
CA VAL A 181 -8.68 -2.50 24.83
C VAL A 181 -9.58 -3.25 25.82
N LYS A 182 -9.17 -3.39 27.09
CA LYS A 182 -9.96 -4.03 28.14
C LYS A 182 -11.28 -3.30 28.38
N LYS A 183 -11.25 -1.97 28.37
CA LYS A 183 -12.43 -1.10 28.53
C LYS A 183 -13.41 -1.24 27.36
N VAL A 184 -12.96 -1.04 26.12
CA VAL A 184 -13.81 -1.17 24.92
C VAL A 184 -14.41 -2.58 24.83
N LYS A 185 -13.66 -3.64 25.16
CA LYS A 185 -14.18 -5.01 25.25
C LYS A 185 -15.31 -5.14 26.27
N ARG A 186 -15.14 -4.61 27.50
CA ARG A 186 -16.18 -4.58 28.54
C ARG A 186 -17.43 -3.83 28.05
N SER A 187 -17.27 -2.62 27.51
CA SER A 187 -18.39 -1.79 27.06
C SER A 187 -19.17 -2.45 25.92
N LEU A 188 -18.50 -2.99 24.90
CA LEU A 188 -19.15 -3.72 23.79
C LEU A 188 -19.95 -4.91 24.30
N LYS A 189 -19.35 -5.75 25.15
CA LYS A 189 -20.03 -6.92 25.73
C LYS A 189 -21.27 -6.49 26.53
N MET A 190 -21.14 -5.54 27.45
CA MET A 190 -22.27 -5.07 28.27
C MET A 190 -23.40 -4.45 27.44
N LEU A 191 -23.09 -3.67 26.40
CA LEU A 191 -24.10 -3.06 25.53
C LEU A 191 -24.80 -4.10 24.65
N ARG A 192 -24.08 -5.13 24.19
CA ARG A 192 -24.65 -6.27 23.46
C ARG A 192 -25.54 -7.12 24.36
N GLU A 193 -25.13 -7.39 25.59
CA GLU A 193 -25.93 -8.14 26.58
C GLU A 193 -27.19 -7.36 27.02
N LYS A 194 -27.13 -6.03 27.08
CA LYS A 194 -28.29 -5.14 27.28
C LYS A 194 -29.13 -4.90 26.01
N ASN A 195 -28.80 -5.56 24.89
CA ASN A 195 -29.46 -5.40 23.59
C ASN A 195 -29.48 -3.95 23.05
N ASP A 196 -28.56 -3.08 23.49
CA ASP A 196 -28.44 -1.70 23.00
C ASP A 196 -27.66 -1.66 21.67
N ALA A 197 -28.39 -1.80 20.58
CA ALA A 197 -27.83 -1.74 19.23
C ALA A 197 -27.23 -0.35 18.88
N ARG A 198 -27.66 0.74 19.49
CA ARG A 198 -27.13 2.09 19.21
C ARG A 198 -25.89 2.40 20.04
N GLY A 199 -25.84 1.92 21.29
CA GLY A 199 -24.64 1.83 22.11
C GLY A 199 -23.51 1.07 21.42
N VAL A 200 -23.75 -0.18 21.03
CA VAL A 200 -22.74 -1.00 20.32
C VAL A 200 -22.26 -0.30 19.05
N LEU A 201 -23.15 0.28 18.25
CA LEU A 201 -22.79 0.98 17.01
C LEU A 201 -21.92 2.21 17.28
N GLY A 202 -22.22 3.02 18.31
CA GLY A 202 -21.41 4.20 18.66
C GLY A 202 -19.98 3.85 19.13
N VAL A 203 -19.83 2.76 19.87
CA VAL A 203 -18.50 2.25 20.28
C VAL A 203 -17.74 1.70 19.06
N LEU A 204 -18.40 0.90 18.21
CA LEU A 204 -17.78 0.36 16.99
C LEU A 204 -17.35 1.44 15.98
N GLU A 205 -18.12 2.54 15.81
CA GLU A 205 -17.69 3.67 14.97
C GLU A 205 -16.43 4.36 15.50
N THR A 206 -16.15 4.22 16.80
CA THR A 206 -14.95 4.78 17.45
C THR A 206 -13.74 3.85 17.29
N CYS A 207 -13.89 2.55 17.55
CA CYS A 207 -12.76 1.61 17.65
C CYS A 207 -12.40 0.84 16.37
N LEU A 208 -13.27 0.80 15.36
CA LEU A 208 -12.96 0.15 14.06
C LEU A 208 -12.07 1.05 13.18
N ARG A 209 -10.82 1.25 13.62
CA ARG A 209 -9.77 2.02 12.94
C ARG A 209 -8.53 1.14 12.73
N HIS A 210 -7.73 1.42 11.71
CA HIS A 210 -6.41 0.76 11.55
C HIS A 210 -5.55 0.94 12.81
N ASN A 211 -4.95 -0.16 13.27
CA ASN A 211 -4.10 -0.29 14.46
C ASN A 211 -4.65 0.37 15.74
N PHE A 212 -5.98 0.35 15.93
CA PHE A 212 -6.61 0.90 17.14
C PHE A 212 -5.94 0.35 18.41
N ALA A 213 -5.55 1.26 19.31
CA ALA A 213 -4.84 0.97 20.56
C ALA A 213 -3.54 0.15 20.41
N GLY A 214 -2.98 -0.03 19.20
CA GLY A 214 -1.76 -0.81 18.97
C GLY A 214 -1.97 -2.32 18.76
N VAL A 215 -3.21 -2.81 18.65
CA VAL A 215 -3.47 -4.28 18.57
C VAL A 215 -2.97 -4.97 17.30
N GLU A 216 -2.64 -4.21 16.25
CA GLU A 216 -2.03 -4.71 15.01
C GLU A 216 -0.49 -4.61 15.04
N SER A 217 0.11 -4.29 16.20
CA SER A 217 1.57 -4.15 16.37
C SER A 217 2.33 -5.46 16.10
N THR A 218 3.22 -5.44 15.10
CA THR A 218 4.08 -6.59 14.74
C THR A 218 4.96 -7.10 15.89
N ARG A 219 5.21 -6.27 16.92
CA ARG A 219 5.99 -6.65 18.11
C ARG A 219 5.25 -7.64 18.99
N LEU A 220 3.95 -7.43 19.24
CA LEU A 220 3.12 -8.36 20.02
C LEU A 220 3.11 -9.77 19.42
N TYR A 221 2.96 -9.88 18.09
CA TYR A 221 2.97 -11.18 17.40
C TYR A 221 4.38 -11.78 17.29
N SER A 222 5.45 -11.05 17.65
CA SER A 222 6.83 -11.52 17.57
C SER A 222 7.36 -12.19 18.84
N GLU A 223 6.70 -12.05 20.00
CA GLU A 223 7.13 -12.66 21.26
C GLU A 223 6.81 -14.17 21.36
N THR A 224 5.91 -14.71 20.52
CA THR A 224 5.49 -16.13 20.55
C THR A 224 5.48 -16.75 19.15
N TYR A 225 5.43 -18.08 19.05
CA TYR A 225 5.32 -18.79 17.78
C TYR A 225 3.89 -18.80 17.23
N TYR A 226 2.84 -18.89 18.06
CA TYR A 226 1.45 -18.85 17.62
C TYR A 226 0.51 -18.08 18.57
N GLY A 227 -0.32 -17.20 17.99
CA GLY A 227 -1.21 -16.30 18.73
C GLY A 227 -0.52 -15.04 19.24
N THR A 228 -1.23 -14.29 20.08
CA THR A 228 -0.73 -13.15 20.84
C THR A 228 -1.35 -13.11 22.26
N LYS A 229 -1.41 -11.93 22.90
CA LYS A 229 -2.08 -11.70 24.19
C LYS A 229 -3.53 -12.17 24.18
N THR A 230 -3.97 -12.91 25.20
CA THR A 230 -5.36 -13.38 25.32
C THR A 230 -6.38 -12.23 25.33
N LEU A 231 -5.99 -11.08 25.89
CA LEU A 231 -6.80 -9.86 25.85
C LEU A 231 -7.07 -9.41 24.40
N VAL A 232 -6.06 -9.39 23.53
CA VAL A 232 -6.21 -9.01 22.11
C VAL A 232 -7.07 -10.03 21.35
N GLU A 233 -6.82 -11.33 21.51
CA GLU A 233 -7.65 -12.38 20.87
C GLU A 233 -9.13 -12.26 21.29
N SER A 234 -9.38 -12.03 22.59
CA SER A 234 -10.74 -11.85 23.13
C SER A 234 -11.41 -10.54 22.68
N TYR A 235 -10.62 -9.49 22.44
CA TYR A 235 -11.11 -8.22 21.90
C TYR A 235 -11.53 -8.34 20.44
N VAL A 236 -10.72 -8.97 19.60
CA VAL A 236 -11.06 -9.26 18.19
C VAL A 236 -12.32 -10.14 18.11
N THR A 237 -12.45 -11.12 19.00
CA THR A 237 -13.63 -12.00 19.09
C THR A 237 -14.90 -11.25 19.47
N GLU A 238 -14.84 -10.30 20.41
CA GLU A 238 -15.99 -9.45 20.77
C GLU A 238 -16.31 -8.42 19.67
N LEU A 239 -15.30 -7.87 18.96
CA LEU A 239 -15.53 -7.02 17.77
C LEU A 239 -16.26 -7.78 16.66
N GLU A 240 -15.86 -9.02 16.35
CA GLU A 240 -16.54 -9.88 15.37
C GLU A 240 -17.99 -10.18 15.80
N SER A 241 -18.19 -10.48 17.09
CA SER A 241 -19.52 -10.73 17.68
C SER A 241 -20.42 -9.49 17.63
N ALA A 242 -19.88 -8.31 17.93
CA ALA A 242 -20.58 -7.04 17.88
C ALA A 242 -20.92 -6.60 16.44
N LEU A 243 -20.00 -6.81 15.48
CA LEU A 243 -20.24 -6.60 14.05
C LEU A 243 -21.35 -7.51 13.51
N LYS A 244 -21.34 -8.79 13.91
CA LYS A 244 -22.40 -9.76 13.58
C LYS A 244 -23.75 -9.30 14.16
N TYR A 245 -23.79 -8.92 15.43
CA TYR A 245 -24.98 -8.41 16.10
C TYR A 245 -25.55 -7.16 15.40
N VAL A 246 -24.72 -6.18 15.04
CA VAL A 246 -25.15 -4.97 14.30
C VAL A 246 -25.67 -5.28 12.89
N ARG A 247 -25.15 -6.32 12.22
CA ARG A 247 -25.73 -6.81 10.95
C ARG A 247 -27.13 -7.38 11.16
N GLU A 248 -27.30 -8.23 12.17
CA GLU A 248 -28.47 -9.11 12.32
C GLU A 248 -29.63 -8.47 13.12
N THR A 249 -29.35 -7.56 14.07
CA THR A 249 -30.38 -6.95 14.92
C THR A 249 -31.45 -6.16 14.14
N PRO A 250 -32.76 -6.32 14.44
CA PRO A 250 -33.82 -5.53 13.81
C PRO A 250 -33.92 -4.09 14.35
N LEU A 251 -33.24 -3.78 15.47
CA LEU A 251 -33.34 -2.50 16.19
C LEU A 251 -32.72 -1.29 15.44
N LEU A 252 -31.96 -1.57 14.37
CA LEU A 252 -31.31 -0.58 13.51
C LEU A 252 -31.89 -0.64 12.10
N SER A 253 -32.25 0.52 11.55
CA SER A 253 -32.70 0.64 10.17
C SER A 253 -31.61 0.26 9.18
N ASN A 254 -32.01 -0.21 7.99
CA ASN A 254 -31.05 -0.55 6.92
C ASN A 254 -30.18 0.65 6.49
N GLU A 255 -30.62 1.88 6.70
CA GLU A 255 -29.84 3.09 6.37
C GLU A 255 -28.86 3.48 7.49
N GLU A 256 -29.19 3.26 8.77
CA GLU A 256 -28.20 3.29 9.86
C GLU A 256 -27.10 2.25 9.62
N LYS A 257 -27.48 1.01 9.26
CA LYS A 257 -26.53 -0.07 8.90
C LYS A 257 -25.70 0.31 7.67
N LYS A 258 -26.29 0.90 6.62
CA LYS A 258 -25.57 1.39 5.42
C LYS A 258 -24.48 2.39 5.77
N ARG A 259 -24.83 3.40 6.57
CA ARG A 259 -23.92 4.45 7.02
C ARG A 259 -22.79 3.87 7.87
N PHE A 260 -23.13 3.02 8.84
CA PHE A 260 -22.16 2.33 9.69
C PHE A 260 -21.17 1.50 8.87
N PHE A 261 -21.64 0.57 8.03
CA PHE A 261 -20.73 -0.30 7.27
C PHE A 261 -19.95 0.45 6.16
N LYS A 262 -20.43 1.60 5.66
CA LYS A 262 -19.63 2.51 4.80
C LYS A 262 -18.53 3.23 5.62
N SER A 263 -18.83 3.63 6.85
CA SER A 263 -17.88 4.26 7.78
C SER A 263 -16.81 3.26 8.24
N ALA A 264 -17.19 2.11 8.80
CA ALA A 264 -16.27 1.07 9.27
C ALA A 264 -15.32 0.57 8.18
N HIS A 265 -15.80 0.40 6.94
CA HIS A 265 -14.94 0.07 5.79
C HIS A 265 -13.96 1.19 5.41
N THR A 266 -14.33 2.45 5.64
CA THR A 266 -13.43 3.60 5.43
C THR A 266 -12.35 3.67 6.50
N ASN A 267 -12.72 3.47 7.77
CA ASN A 267 -11.86 3.69 8.92
C ASN A 267 -10.90 2.51 9.19
N LEU A 268 -11.34 1.28 8.94
CA LEU A 268 -10.47 0.10 9.03
C LEU A 268 -9.57 -0.02 7.78
N GLY A 269 -10.11 0.26 6.59
CA GLY A 269 -9.47 0.00 5.30
C GLY A 269 -9.47 -1.49 4.92
N LEU A 270 -8.63 -1.86 3.96
CA LEU A 270 -8.48 -3.23 3.45
C LEU A 270 -7.07 -3.82 3.61
N THR A 271 -7.01 -5.14 3.67
CA THR A 271 -5.80 -5.95 3.51
C THR A 271 -5.55 -6.25 2.03
N ALA A 272 -4.29 -6.17 1.60
CA ALA A 272 -3.88 -6.56 0.25
C ALA A 272 -2.68 -7.51 0.28
N LEU A 273 -2.61 -8.42 -0.70
CA LEU A 273 -1.43 -9.27 -0.93
C LEU A 273 -0.56 -8.66 -2.04
N CYS A 274 0.67 -8.29 -1.72
CA CYS A 274 1.63 -7.70 -2.65
C CYS A 274 2.73 -8.71 -3.00
N LEU A 275 2.93 -9.00 -4.30
CA LEU A 275 3.91 -9.97 -4.79
C LEU A 275 4.99 -9.26 -5.61
N SER A 276 6.25 -9.33 -5.16
CA SER A 276 7.36 -8.49 -5.66
C SER A 276 8.16 -9.11 -6.84
N GLY A 277 8.93 -8.27 -7.56
CA GLY A 277 9.65 -8.68 -8.78
C GLY A 277 10.99 -9.42 -8.58
N GLY A 278 10.97 -10.71 -8.22
CA GLY A 278 12.18 -11.47 -7.83
C GLY A 278 12.85 -12.40 -8.85
N ALA A 279 12.61 -12.28 -10.16
CA ALA A 279 13.00 -13.31 -11.15
C ALA A 279 12.52 -14.72 -10.72
N SER A 280 13.34 -15.79 -10.80
CA SER A 280 12.89 -17.14 -10.38
C SER A 280 12.54 -17.24 -8.88
N PHE A 281 13.00 -16.32 -8.02
CA PHE A 281 12.54 -16.26 -6.62
C PHE A 281 11.04 -15.91 -6.53
N GLY A 282 10.43 -15.33 -7.56
CA GLY A 282 8.99 -15.15 -7.66
C GLY A 282 8.19 -16.46 -7.55
N TYR A 283 8.77 -17.61 -7.90
CA TYR A 283 8.09 -18.90 -7.78
C TYR A 283 7.86 -19.33 -6.31
N TYR A 284 8.51 -18.70 -5.32
CA TYR A 284 8.14 -18.85 -3.91
C TYR A 284 6.74 -18.29 -3.60
N HIS A 285 6.24 -17.33 -4.37
CA HIS A 285 4.90 -16.77 -4.16
C HIS A 285 3.79 -17.80 -4.35
N PHE A 286 3.97 -18.84 -5.18
CA PHE A 286 2.99 -19.92 -5.28
C PHE A 286 2.76 -20.62 -3.92
N GLY A 287 3.83 -20.78 -3.12
CA GLY A 287 3.72 -21.34 -1.78
C GLY A 287 3.08 -20.37 -0.77
N VAL A 288 3.32 -19.07 -0.93
CA VAL A 288 2.66 -18.02 -0.13
C VAL A 288 1.16 -17.98 -0.43
N ALA A 289 0.80 -17.91 -1.71
CA ALA A 289 -0.57 -17.96 -2.20
C ALA A 289 -1.30 -19.23 -1.75
N LYS A 290 -0.65 -20.39 -1.84
CA LYS A 290 -1.20 -21.66 -1.35
C LYS A 290 -1.48 -21.62 0.15
N ALA A 291 -0.57 -21.09 0.98
CA ALA A 291 -0.82 -20.95 2.41
C ALA A 291 -2.00 -20.02 2.75
N PHE A 292 -2.23 -18.94 1.97
CA PHE A 292 -3.43 -18.11 2.11
C PHE A 292 -4.71 -18.83 1.65
N LEU A 293 -4.64 -19.60 0.56
CA LEU A 293 -5.77 -20.34 -0.02
C LEU A 293 -6.20 -21.53 0.85
N ASP A 294 -5.24 -22.31 1.36
CA ASP A 294 -5.47 -23.44 2.27
C ASP A 294 -6.12 -22.98 3.58
N ALA A 295 -5.76 -21.79 4.07
CA ALA A 295 -6.31 -21.19 5.28
C ALA A 295 -7.64 -20.44 5.08
N GLY A 296 -8.09 -20.22 3.83
CA GLY A 296 -9.26 -19.39 3.54
C GLY A 296 -9.07 -17.90 3.89
N LEU A 297 -7.84 -17.40 3.75
CA LEU A 297 -7.37 -16.06 4.12
C LEU A 297 -6.85 -15.25 2.92
N LEU A 298 -7.13 -15.66 1.69
CA LEU A 298 -6.67 -14.97 0.47
C LEU A 298 -7.30 -13.56 0.36
N PRO A 299 -6.51 -12.47 0.37
CA PRO A 299 -7.05 -11.11 0.33
C PRO A 299 -7.78 -10.79 -0.98
N ARG A 300 -8.81 -9.93 -0.90
CA ARG A 300 -9.58 -9.50 -2.08
C ARG A 300 -8.81 -8.56 -3.02
N VAL A 301 -7.80 -7.86 -2.50
CA VAL A 301 -6.91 -7.00 -3.31
C VAL A 301 -5.57 -7.70 -3.43
N VAL A 302 -5.12 -7.90 -4.67
CA VAL A 302 -3.79 -8.44 -4.98
C VAL A 302 -3.07 -7.46 -5.88
N THR A 303 -1.78 -7.23 -5.62
CA THR A 303 -0.88 -6.56 -6.57
C THR A 303 0.29 -7.46 -6.88
N GLY A 304 0.78 -7.39 -8.12
CA GLY A 304 2.01 -8.06 -8.51
C GLY A 304 2.82 -7.22 -9.49
N THR A 305 4.14 -7.31 -9.37
CA THR A 305 5.10 -6.67 -10.28
C THR A 305 6.02 -7.75 -10.85
N SER A 306 6.32 -7.70 -12.15
CA SER A 306 7.23 -8.66 -12.81
C SER A 306 6.83 -10.12 -12.55
N ALA A 307 7.75 -10.97 -12.08
CA ALA A 307 7.45 -12.36 -11.69
C ALA A 307 6.33 -12.49 -10.62
N GLY A 308 6.18 -11.52 -9.72
CA GLY A 308 5.05 -11.45 -8.78
C GLY A 308 3.73 -11.13 -9.46
N GLY A 309 3.76 -10.37 -10.56
CA GLY A 309 2.64 -10.11 -11.46
C GLY A 309 2.06 -11.40 -12.04
N LEU A 310 2.92 -12.30 -12.54
CA LEU A 310 2.50 -13.59 -13.11
C LEU A 310 1.69 -14.42 -12.12
N VAL A 311 2.14 -14.47 -10.86
CA VAL A 311 1.45 -15.19 -9.77
C VAL A 311 0.18 -14.48 -9.35
N ALA A 312 0.17 -13.14 -9.27
CA ALA A 312 -1.03 -12.35 -8.99
C ALA A 312 -2.12 -12.58 -10.07
N ALA A 313 -1.73 -12.64 -11.34
CA ALA A 313 -2.63 -12.92 -12.46
C ALA A 313 -3.18 -14.35 -12.41
N LEU A 314 -2.34 -15.37 -12.16
CA LEU A 314 -2.81 -16.75 -11.98
C LEU A 314 -3.87 -16.82 -10.88
N ILE A 315 -3.66 -16.13 -9.76
CA ILE A 315 -4.61 -16.04 -8.65
C ILE A 315 -5.91 -15.34 -9.10
N CYS A 316 -5.84 -14.11 -9.61
CA CYS A 316 -7.02 -13.28 -9.89
C CYS A 316 -7.80 -13.70 -11.13
N THR A 317 -7.27 -14.58 -11.99
CA THR A 317 -7.98 -15.09 -13.18
C THR A 317 -8.81 -16.35 -12.90
N ARG A 318 -8.59 -17.02 -11.75
CA ARG A 318 -9.10 -18.38 -11.46
C ARG A 318 -9.86 -18.45 -10.13
N THR A 319 -10.86 -19.32 -10.05
CA THR A 319 -11.63 -19.54 -8.80
C THR A 319 -10.79 -20.23 -7.72
N GLU A 320 -11.22 -20.18 -6.45
CA GLU A 320 -10.49 -20.86 -5.36
C GLU A 320 -10.44 -22.38 -5.53
N ALA A 321 -11.42 -22.98 -6.21
CA ALA A 321 -11.42 -24.41 -6.54
C ALA A 321 -10.37 -24.73 -7.63
N GLU A 322 -10.36 -23.97 -8.73
CA GLU A 322 -9.32 -24.05 -9.78
C GLU A 322 -7.91 -23.92 -9.17
N LEU A 323 -7.71 -22.95 -8.28
CA LEU A 323 -6.39 -22.71 -7.67
C LEU A 323 -5.93 -23.84 -6.73
N LYS A 324 -6.84 -24.54 -6.04
CA LYS A 324 -6.50 -25.69 -5.21
C LYS A 324 -6.00 -26.88 -6.04
N ASN A 325 -6.48 -27.03 -7.27
CA ASN A 325 -5.99 -28.03 -8.21
C ASN A 325 -4.66 -27.62 -8.87
N LEU A 326 -4.45 -26.32 -9.10
CA LEU A 326 -3.33 -25.81 -9.89
C LEU A 326 -2.07 -25.45 -9.09
N LEU A 327 -2.15 -25.15 -7.79
CA LEU A 327 -0.99 -24.83 -6.93
C LEU A 327 -0.26 -26.11 -6.45
N VAL A 328 0.08 -26.97 -7.41
CA VAL A 328 0.71 -28.29 -7.23
C VAL A 328 2.09 -28.33 -7.92
N PRO A 329 2.98 -29.28 -7.58
CA PRO A 329 4.31 -29.39 -8.20
C PRO A 329 4.32 -29.49 -9.73
N GLU A 330 3.25 -30.01 -10.35
CA GLU A 330 3.14 -30.15 -11.80
C GLU A 330 3.04 -28.81 -12.55
N LEU A 331 2.72 -27.71 -11.85
CA LEU A 331 2.73 -26.34 -12.39
C LEU A 331 4.07 -25.98 -13.03
N ALA A 332 5.18 -26.62 -12.62
CA ALA A 332 6.49 -26.50 -13.24
C ALA A 332 6.46 -26.75 -14.76
N LYS A 333 5.60 -27.66 -15.25
CA LYS A 333 5.40 -27.95 -16.69
C LYS A 333 4.95 -26.74 -17.52
N LYS A 334 4.43 -25.68 -16.89
CA LYS A 334 4.01 -24.42 -17.54
C LYS A 334 4.93 -23.25 -17.23
N ILE A 335 5.94 -23.43 -16.37
CA ILE A 335 6.96 -22.43 -16.06
C ILE A 335 8.16 -22.71 -16.99
N THR A 336 8.00 -22.47 -18.29
CA THR A 336 9.05 -22.67 -19.31
C THR A 336 9.65 -21.34 -19.80
N ALA A 337 9.80 -20.40 -18.87
CA ALA A 337 10.27 -19.04 -19.15
C ALA A 337 11.69 -19.01 -19.74
N CYS A 338 12.58 -19.87 -19.24
CA CYS A 338 14.01 -19.90 -19.51
C CYS A 338 14.47 -21.09 -20.37
N GLU A 339 13.56 -21.73 -21.11
CA GLU A 339 13.85 -22.94 -21.91
C GLU A 339 14.89 -22.74 -23.03
N ASP A 340 15.07 -21.51 -23.52
CA ASP A 340 16.01 -21.18 -24.60
C ASP A 340 17.47 -21.55 -24.23
N PRO A 341 18.16 -22.37 -25.03
CA PRO A 341 19.59 -22.65 -24.83
C PRO A 341 20.45 -21.38 -24.92
N PHE A 342 21.58 -21.35 -24.22
CA PHE A 342 22.49 -20.18 -24.17
C PHE A 342 22.83 -19.63 -25.57
N ARG A 343 23.10 -20.50 -26.55
CA ARG A 343 23.42 -20.10 -27.94
C ARG A 343 22.28 -19.36 -28.63
N VAL A 344 21.02 -19.67 -28.29
CA VAL A 344 19.82 -19.04 -28.87
C VAL A 344 19.60 -17.68 -28.24
N TRP A 345 19.48 -17.60 -26.91
CA TRP A 345 19.19 -16.32 -26.26
C TRP A 345 20.37 -15.34 -26.31
N PHE A 346 21.62 -15.80 -26.30
CA PHE A 346 22.79 -14.92 -26.46
C PHE A 346 22.83 -14.30 -27.87
N LYS A 347 22.51 -15.09 -28.92
CA LYS A 347 22.34 -14.55 -30.28
C LYS A 347 21.22 -13.52 -30.31
N ARG A 348 20.05 -13.82 -29.72
CA ARG A 348 18.91 -12.88 -29.63
C ARG A 348 19.33 -11.59 -28.93
N PHE A 349 19.95 -11.67 -27.76
CA PHE A 349 20.46 -10.55 -26.97
C PHE A 349 21.42 -9.66 -27.77
N TRP A 350 22.35 -10.25 -28.52
CA TRP A 350 23.29 -9.49 -29.36
C TRP A 350 22.61 -8.80 -30.56
N THR A 351 21.50 -9.35 -31.08
CA THR A 351 20.78 -8.78 -32.24
C THR A 351 19.62 -7.84 -31.88
N THR A 352 18.98 -8.01 -30.72
CA THR A 352 17.77 -7.26 -30.33
C THR A 352 17.90 -6.50 -29.01
N GLY A 353 18.98 -6.70 -28.26
CA GLY A 353 19.15 -6.15 -26.91
C GLY A 353 18.37 -6.88 -25.81
N ALA A 354 17.64 -7.95 -26.12
CA ALA A 354 16.81 -8.69 -25.16
C ALA A 354 17.08 -10.20 -25.16
N ARG A 355 17.09 -10.79 -23.96
CA ARG A 355 17.17 -12.24 -23.75
C ARG A 355 15.92 -12.97 -24.27
N PHE A 356 14.73 -12.49 -23.94
CA PHE A 356 13.46 -13.13 -24.31
C PHE A 356 12.83 -12.48 -25.55
N ASP A 357 12.05 -13.27 -26.29
CA ASP A 357 11.16 -12.78 -27.34
C ASP A 357 9.78 -12.42 -26.75
N SER A 358 9.23 -11.28 -27.16
CA SER A 358 7.96 -10.75 -26.68
C SER A 358 6.76 -11.61 -27.10
N VAL A 359 6.70 -12.09 -28.35
CA VAL A 359 5.53 -12.84 -28.84
C VAL A 359 5.49 -14.24 -28.22
N THR A 360 6.64 -14.91 -28.13
CA THR A 360 6.79 -16.19 -27.43
C THR A 360 6.42 -16.07 -25.94
N TRP A 361 6.79 -14.96 -25.28
CA TRP A 361 6.42 -14.74 -23.88
C TRP A 361 4.93 -14.38 -23.71
N ALA A 362 4.30 -13.68 -24.66
CA ALA A 362 2.85 -13.43 -24.67
C ALA A 362 2.07 -14.75 -24.73
N ARG A 363 2.46 -15.66 -25.63
CA ARG A 363 1.88 -17.02 -25.75
C ARG A 363 1.97 -17.78 -24.43
N LYS A 364 3.14 -17.79 -23.77
CA LYS A 364 3.32 -18.44 -22.45
C LYS A 364 2.46 -17.79 -21.36
N CYS A 365 2.35 -16.46 -21.34
CA CYS A 365 1.51 -15.74 -20.38
C CYS A 365 0.02 -16.04 -20.55
N CYS A 366 -0.47 -16.35 -21.76
CA CYS A 366 -1.88 -16.66 -22.00
C CYS A 366 -2.38 -17.81 -21.09
N TRP A 367 -1.61 -18.86 -20.84
CA TRP A 367 -2.04 -19.93 -19.92
C TRP A 367 -2.25 -19.39 -18.49
N PHE A 368 -1.34 -18.54 -17.99
CA PHE A 368 -1.47 -17.93 -16.66
C PHE A 368 -2.63 -16.92 -16.58
N THR A 369 -3.04 -16.31 -17.68
CA THR A 369 -4.12 -15.31 -17.73
C THR A 369 -5.48 -15.83 -18.18
N ARG A 370 -5.60 -17.12 -18.53
CA ARG A 370 -6.78 -17.71 -19.22
C ARG A 370 -7.05 -17.05 -20.58
N GLY A 371 -5.98 -16.81 -21.34
CA GLY A 371 -6.00 -16.19 -22.67
C GLY A 371 -6.02 -14.68 -22.58
N SER A 372 -6.60 -14.04 -23.60
CA SER A 372 -6.75 -12.57 -23.71
C SER A 372 -7.90 -12.04 -22.82
N MET A 373 -7.86 -12.38 -21.53
CA MET A 373 -8.80 -11.88 -20.52
C MET A 373 -8.38 -10.49 -20.01
N THR A 374 -9.35 -9.60 -19.82
CA THR A 374 -9.14 -8.24 -19.33
C THR A 374 -9.17 -8.13 -17.81
N PHE A 375 -8.71 -7.00 -17.25
CA PHE A 375 -8.83 -6.74 -15.81
C PHE A 375 -10.30 -6.72 -15.33
N HIS A 376 -11.22 -6.24 -16.17
CA HIS A 376 -12.65 -6.22 -15.86
C HIS A 376 -13.26 -7.64 -15.87
N GLU A 377 -12.96 -8.44 -16.90
CA GLU A 377 -13.42 -9.83 -17.01
C GLU A 377 -12.92 -10.69 -15.83
N ALA A 378 -11.64 -10.54 -15.44
CA ALA A 378 -11.07 -11.24 -14.29
C ALA A 378 -11.71 -10.82 -12.95
N TYR A 379 -12.02 -9.53 -12.79
CA TYR A 379 -12.72 -9.02 -11.61
C TYR A 379 -14.15 -9.58 -11.52
N MET A 380 -14.91 -9.57 -12.63
CA MET A 380 -16.26 -10.13 -12.69
C MET A 380 -16.27 -11.64 -12.42
N ARG A 381 -15.31 -12.41 -12.95
CA ARG A 381 -15.20 -13.86 -12.71
C ARG A 381 -14.89 -14.21 -11.25
N THR A 382 -14.09 -13.42 -10.55
CA THR A 382 -13.47 -13.85 -9.27
C THR A 382 -13.77 -12.98 -8.05
N GLY A 383 -14.33 -11.78 -8.24
CA GLY A 383 -14.52 -10.77 -7.20
C GLY A 383 -13.22 -10.26 -6.56
N ARG A 384 -12.05 -10.57 -7.14
CA ARG A 384 -10.73 -10.16 -6.68
C ARG A 384 -10.15 -9.07 -7.58
N VAL A 385 -9.55 -8.07 -6.95
CA VAL A 385 -8.93 -6.92 -7.62
C VAL A 385 -7.49 -7.28 -7.96
N LEU A 386 -7.21 -7.47 -9.24
CA LEU A 386 -5.84 -7.55 -9.76
C LEU A 386 -5.27 -6.15 -9.97
N ASN A 387 -4.02 -5.95 -9.57
CA ASN A 387 -3.23 -4.75 -9.83
C ASN A 387 -1.87 -5.14 -10.41
N ILE A 388 -1.44 -4.49 -11.48
CA ILE A 388 -0.12 -4.67 -12.10
C ILE A 388 0.56 -3.30 -12.27
N SER A 389 1.82 -3.18 -11.88
CA SER A 389 2.59 -1.93 -12.01
C SER A 389 3.40 -1.89 -13.32
N VAL A 390 3.38 -0.74 -14.00
CA VAL A 390 4.11 -0.50 -15.25
C VAL A 390 4.62 0.94 -15.31
N ILE A 391 5.68 1.19 -16.08
CA ILE A 391 6.23 2.53 -16.32
C ILE A 391 6.27 2.77 -17.84
N PRO A 392 5.80 3.91 -18.37
CA PRO A 392 5.98 4.23 -19.79
C PRO A 392 7.46 4.30 -20.16
N ALA A 393 7.83 4.04 -21.42
CA ALA A 393 9.23 4.00 -21.84
C ALA A 393 9.97 5.34 -21.69
N ASP A 394 9.23 6.45 -21.68
CA ASP A 394 9.69 7.82 -21.40
C ASP A 394 10.27 7.98 -19.97
N ARG A 395 11.29 8.84 -19.83
CA ARG A 395 11.99 9.09 -18.57
C ARG A 395 11.13 9.83 -17.55
N HIS A 396 10.24 10.73 -17.99
CA HIS A 396 9.55 11.66 -17.08
C HIS A 396 8.12 11.21 -16.69
N SER A 397 7.49 10.39 -17.53
CA SER A 397 6.16 9.82 -17.28
C SER A 397 6.14 8.92 -16.02
N PRO A 398 5.16 9.08 -15.10
CA PRO A 398 5.12 8.34 -13.83
C PRO A 398 4.66 6.87 -13.98
N THR A 399 4.92 6.07 -12.94
CA THR A 399 4.41 4.70 -12.81
C THR A 399 2.88 4.68 -12.86
N LYS A 400 2.30 3.85 -13.74
CA LYS A 400 0.86 3.58 -13.81
C LYS A 400 0.55 2.27 -13.07
N LEU A 401 -0.60 2.23 -12.38
CA LEU A 401 -1.15 1.02 -11.77
C LEU A 401 -2.37 0.57 -12.59
N LEU A 402 -2.26 -0.57 -13.26
CA LEU A 402 -3.30 -1.14 -14.11
C LEU A 402 -4.20 -2.05 -13.27
N ASN A 403 -5.51 -1.81 -13.29
CA ASN A 403 -6.55 -2.58 -12.60
C ASN A 403 -7.92 -2.34 -13.26
N TYR A 404 -8.98 -2.99 -12.76
CA TYR A 404 -10.32 -2.93 -13.34
C TYR A 404 -11.00 -1.53 -13.30
N ILE A 405 -10.43 -0.55 -12.60
CA ILE A 405 -10.90 0.86 -12.58
C ILE A 405 -10.06 1.70 -13.54
N THR A 406 -8.73 1.57 -13.51
CA THR A 406 -7.80 2.40 -14.29
C THR A 406 -7.58 1.93 -15.73
N ALA A 407 -7.81 0.65 -15.99
CA ALA A 407 -7.50 -0.04 -17.23
C ALA A 407 -8.43 -1.26 -17.44
N PRO A 408 -9.78 -1.11 -17.38
CA PRO A 408 -10.73 -2.22 -17.36
C PRO A 408 -10.55 -3.20 -18.53
N ASP A 409 -10.44 -2.66 -19.74
CA ASP A 409 -10.42 -3.40 -21.01
C ASP A 409 -9.00 -3.85 -21.41
N THR A 410 -7.97 -3.49 -20.63
CA THR A 410 -6.58 -3.86 -20.91
C THR A 410 -6.37 -5.34 -20.63
N ILE A 411 -5.66 -6.01 -21.55
CA ILE A 411 -5.47 -7.46 -21.55
C ILE A 411 -4.33 -7.82 -20.61
N ILE A 412 -4.60 -8.73 -19.67
CA ILE A 412 -3.71 -8.98 -18.52
C ILE A 412 -2.33 -9.47 -18.96
N TRP A 413 -2.22 -10.32 -20.00
CA TRP A 413 -0.90 -10.79 -20.43
C TRP A 413 -0.03 -9.64 -20.97
N SER A 414 -0.60 -8.66 -21.69
CA SER A 414 0.18 -7.51 -22.18
C SER A 414 0.70 -6.66 -21.00
N ALA A 415 -0.09 -6.52 -19.95
CA ALA A 415 0.32 -5.89 -18.69
C ALA A 415 1.41 -6.68 -17.97
N LEU A 416 1.40 -8.02 -18.01
CA LEU A 416 2.47 -8.86 -17.46
C LEU A 416 3.79 -8.69 -18.23
N LEU A 417 3.75 -8.63 -19.57
CA LEU A 417 4.94 -8.37 -20.37
C LEU A 417 5.51 -6.99 -20.06
N ALA A 418 4.66 -5.95 -20.03
CA ALA A 418 5.08 -4.60 -19.64
C ALA A 418 5.67 -4.57 -18.23
N SER A 419 5.06 -5.27 -17.28
CA SER A 419 5.54 -5.38 -15.89
C SER A 419 6.80 -6.25 -15.75
N ALA A 420 7.23 -6.96 -16.79
CA ALA A 420 8.47 -7.76 -16.83
C ALA A 420 9.51 -7.23 -17.84
N ALA A 421 9.24 -6.10 -18.50
CA ALA A 421 10.11 -5.46 -19.50
C ALA A 421 11.27 -4.71 -18.82
N VAL A 422 12.21 -5.49 -18.27
CA VAL A 422 13.48 -5.05 -17.71
C VAL A 422 14.53 -4.98 -18.83
N PRO A 423 15.30 -3.87 -18.95
CA PRO A 423 16.34 -3.75 -19.98
C PRO A 423 17.31 -4.92 -19.99
N GLY A 424 17.63 -5.45 -21.18
CA GLY A 424 18.48 -6.63 -21.35
C GLY A 424 17.75 -7.97 -21.20
N ILE A 425 16.62 -8.01 -20.47
CA ILE A 425 15.81 -9.21 -20.31
C ILE A 425 14.70 -9.26 -21.37
N LEU A 426 13.90 -8.20 -21.46
CA LEU A 426 12.78 -8.07 -22.40
C LEU A 426 12.65 -6.59 -22.82
N ASN A 427 12.48 -6.35 -24.12
CA ASN A 427 12.35 -4.99 -24.66
C ASN A 427 11.02 -4.33 -24.25
N PRO A 428 10.92 -2.99 -24.28
CA PRO A 428 9.68 -2.29 -23.95
C PRO A 428 8.53 -2.69 -24.89
N VAL A 429 7.37 -3.06 -24.33
CA VAL A 429 6.22 -3.59 -25.08
C VAL A 429 5.03 -2.64 -25.09
N VAL A 430 4.15 -2.79 -26.08
CA VAL A 430 2.86 -2.08 -26.13
C VAL A 430 1.84 -2.79 -25.23
N LEU A 431 1.00 -2.03 -24.52
CA LEU A 431 -0.16 -2.58 -23.80
C LEU A 431 -1.33 -2.75 -24.77
N MET A 432 -2.08 -3.85 -24.64
CA MET A 432 -3.17 -4.18 -25.56
C MET A 432 -4.53 -4.06 -24.88
N GLN A 433 -5.52 -3.52 -25.59
CA GLN A 433 -6.91 -3.36 -25.16
C GLN A 433 -7.83 -4.25 -26.01
N LYS A 434 -8.84 -4.84 -25.36
CA LYS A 434 -9.89 -5.63 -26.02
C LYS A 434 -11.13 -4.76 -26.21
N LEU A 435 -11.61 -4.65 -27.44
CA LEU A 435 -12.86 -3.97 -27.78
C LEU A 435 -14.07 -4.84 -27.44
N LYS A 436 -15.26 -4.22 -27.39
CA LYS A 436 -16.54 -4.93 -27.19
C LYS A 436 -16.81 -5.99 -28.27
N ASP A 437 -16.31 -5.76 -29.48
CA ASP A 437 -16.35 -6.69 -30.63
C ASP A 437 -15.40 -7.90 -30.47
N GLY A 438 -14.71 -8.04 -29.33
CA GLY A 438 -13.66 -9.04 -29.11
C GLY A 438 -12.30 -8.68 -29.73
N ARG A 439 -12.28 -7.85 -30.79
CA ARG A 439 -11.06 -7.36 -31.48
C ARG A 439 -10.06 -6.74 -30.50
N VAL A 440 -8.77 -6.93 -30.75
CA VAL A 440 -7.68 -6.44 -29.89
C VAL A 440 -6.86 -5.38 -30.63
N ILE A 441 -6.60 -4.27 -29.93
CA ILE A 441 -5.89 -3.09 -30.45
C ILE A 441 -4.82 -2.60 -29.45
N PRO A 442 -3.85 -1.77 -29.86
CA PRO A 442 -3.01 -1.02 -28.92
C PRO A 442 -3.85 -0.18 -27.94
N TRP A 443 -3.47 -0.18 -26.67
CA TRP A 443 -4.01 0.77 -25.68
C TRP A 443 -3.57 2.18 -26.09
N SER A 444 -4.53 3.01 -26.49
CA SER A 444 -4.30 4.28 -27.20
C SER A 444 -3.26 5.16 -26.52
N TRP A 445 -2.26 5.62 -27.30
CA TRP A 445 -1.18 6.62 -27.03
C TRP A 445 0.22 6.17 -27.53
N GLY A 446 0.35 5.05 -28.25
CA GLY A 446 1.58 4.64 -28.96
C GLY A 446 2.82 4.38 -28.10
N SER A 447 2.70 4.53 -26.78
CA SER A 447 3.81 4.43 -25.84
C SER A 447 4.11 2.98 -25.52
N LYS A 448 5.38 2.58 -25.64
CA LYS A 448 5.88 1.29 -25.13
C LYS A 448 6.11 1.39 -23.61
N PHE A 449 6.11 0.27 -22.88
CA PHE A 449 6.12 0.20 -21.42
C PHE A 449 7.23 -0.73 -20.88
N LYS A 450 7.67 -0.46 -19.65
CA LYS A 450 8.79 -1.06 -18.91
C LYS A 450 8.34 -1.53 -17.51
N ASP A 451 9.14 -2.41 -16.90
CA ASP A 451 8.88 -2.99 -15.58
C ASP A 451 8.70 -1.92 -14.49
N GLY A 452 7.61 -2.00 -13.73
CA GLY A 452 7.28 -1.04 -12.66
C GLY A 452 8.28 -1.02 -11.49
N SER A 453 8.96 -2.14 -11.23
CA SER A 453 9.99 -2.28 -10.19
C SER A 453 11.25 -1.47 -10.47
N LEU A 454 11.42 -0.88 -11.66
CA LEU A 454 12.49 0.08 -11.93
C LEU A 454 12.35 1.39 -11.13
N ARG A 455 11.14 1.72 -10.61
CA ARG A 455 10.95 2.87 -9.70
C ARG A 455 10.13 2.54 -8.45
N VAL A 456 9.11 1.68 -8.56
CA VAL A 456 8.18 1.33 -7.47
C VAL A 456 7.68 -0.12 -7.62
N ASP A 457 8.41 -1.08 -7.02
CA ASP A 457 8.03 -2.50 -6.97
C ASP A 457 6.65 -2.72 -6.29
N ILE A 458 6.33 -1.92 -5.26
CA ILE A 458 5.08 -2.04 -4.49
C ILE A 458 4.38 -0.68 -4.36
N PRO A 459 3.32 -0.40 -5.13
CA PRO A 459 2.67 0.91 -5.17
C PRO A 459 1.66 1.12 -4.02
N VAL A 460 2.13 1.09 -2.77
CA VAL A 460 1.29 1.18 -1.56
C VAL A 460 0.39 2.42 -1.55
N GLN A 461 0.92 3.58 -1.95
CA GLN A 461 0.16 4.84 -2.01
C GLN A 461 -1.01 4.76 -3.01
N SER A 462 -0.78 4.17 -4.19
CA SER A 462 -1.83 3.98 -5.20
C SER A 462 -2.88 2.96 -4.74
N LEU A 463 -2.47 1.89 -4.06
CA LEU A 463 -3.39 0.91 -3.46
C LEU A 463 -4.25 1.52 -2.34
N ASN A 464 -3.70 2.45 -1.56
CA ASN A 464 -4.46 3.23 -0.60
C ASN A 464 -5.45 4.18 -1.29
N LEU A 465 -5.01 4.90 -2.32
CA LEU A 465 -5.85 5.84 -3.07
C LEU A 465 -7.04 5.17 -3.76
N TYR A 466 -6.83 4.07 -4.49
CA TYR A 466 -7.90 3.39 -5.24
C TYR A 466 -8.74 2.43 -4.38
N PHE A 467 -8.12 1.71 -3.43
CA PHE A 467 -8.77 0.59 -2.73
C PHE A 467 -8.74 0.70 -1.20
N ARG A 468 -8.21 1.80 -0.65
CA ARG A 468 -8.09 2.03 0.81
C ARG A 468 -7.36 0.91 1.53
N VAL A 469 -6.33 0.36 0.88
CA VAL A 469 -5.42 -0.60 1.50
C VAL A 469 -4.67 0.08 2.63
N THR A 470 -4.85 -0.43 3.85
CA THR A 470 -4.16 0.01 5.08
C THR A 470 -3.24 -1.08 5.61
N GLN A 471 -3.48 -2.35 5.28
CA GLN A 471 -2.59 -3.48 5.60
C GLN A 471 -2.04 -4.15 4.32
N PRO A 472 -0.96 -3.60 3.72
CA PRO A 472 -0.18 -4.32 2.71
C PRO A 472 0.58 -5.50 3.35
N VAL A 473 0.20 -6.72 2.98
CA VAL A 473 0.93 -7.96 3.26
C VAL A 473 1.86 -8.22 2.08
N VAL A 474 3.15 -7.96 2.28
CA VAL A 474 4.16 -8.03 1.22
C VAL A 474 4.83 -9.39 1.22
N SER A 475 4.83 -10.11 0.11
CA SER A 475 5.79 -11.19 -0.12
C SER A 475 6.97 -10.62 -0.90
N GLN A 476 8.13 -10.49 -0.23
CA GLN A 476 9.32 -9.88 -0.81
C GLN A 476 10.31 -10.95 -1.24
N VAL A 477 10.66 -10.93 -2.53
CA VAL A 477 11.52 -11.93 -3.18
C VAL A 477 12.75 -11.31 -3.85
N ASN A 478 12.84 -9.98 -3.93
CA ASN A 478 13.94 -9.30 -4.62
C ASN A 478 15.32 -9.70 -4.06
N PRO A 479 16.26 -10.19 -4.89
CA PRO A 479 17.55 -10.69 -4.43
C PRO A 479 18.37 -9.66 -3.65
N HIS A 480 18.46 -8.42 -4.16
CA HIS A 480 19.22 -7.36 -3.51
C HIS A 480 18.67 -7.02 -2.11
N VAL A 481 17.35 -7.14 -1.88
CA VAL A 481 16.71 -6.88 -0.58
C VAL A 481 16.91 -8.05 0.39
N HIS A 482 16.93 -9.28 -0.12
CA HIS A 482 17.03 -10.50 0.69
C HIS A 482 18.28 -10.53 1.57
N LEU A 483 19.40 -9.96 1.06
CA LEU A 483 20.66 -9.80 1.79
C LEU A 483 20.48 -8.93 3.06
N PHE A 484 19.78 -7.82 2.92
CA PHE A 484 19.64 -6.76 3.95
C PHE A 484 18.45 -6.96 4.92
N PHE A 485 17.76 -8.10 4.89
CA PHE A 485 16.67 -8.36 5.83
C PHE A 485 17.16 -8.89 7.19
N PHE A 486 16.96 -8.09 8.25
CA PHE A 486 17.28 -8.46 9.61
C PHE A 486 16.17 -8.10 10.59
N ALA A 487 15.49 -9.13 11.09
CA ALA A 487 14.48 -9.03 12.14
C ALA A 487 15.15 -8.80 13.52
N SER A 488 15.62 -7.57 13.76
CA SER A 488 16.46 -7.19 14.91
C SER A 488 15.87 -7.46 16.30
N ARG A 489 14.53 -7.57 16.41
CA ARG A 489 13.80 -7.97 17.62
C ARG A 489 12.69 -8.97 17.27
N GLY A 490 13.05 -10.00 16.51
CA GLY A 490 12.11 -11.03 16.06
C GLY A 490 11.14 -10.55 14.97
N SER A 491 10.22 -11.44 14.58
CA SER A 491 9.15 -11.16 13.60
C SER A 491 7.92 -12.02 13.92
N PRO A 492 6.70 -11.66 13.47
CA PRO A 492 5.49 -12.44 13.73
C PRO A 492 5.65 -13.96 13.59
N GLY A 493 5.29 -14.69 14.66
CA GLY A 493 5.42 -16.15 14.78
C GLY A 493 6.86 -16.69 14.86
N ARG A 494 7.85 -15.83 15.10
CA ARG A 494 9.29 -16.17 15.18
C ARG A 494 10.01 -15.32 16.26
N PRO A 495 9.89 -15.69 17.55
CA PRO A 495 10.57 -15.02 18.65
C PRO A 495 12.09 -15.20 18.62
N VAL A 496 12.78 -14.22 19.20
CA VAL A 496 14.24 -14.25 19.33
C VAL A 496 14.66 -15.45 20.19
N ALA A 497 15.72 -16.13 19.79
CA ALA A 497 16.14 -17.39 20.43
C ALA A 497 16.59 -17.24 21.89
N HIS A 498 16.92 -16.02 22.31
CA HIS A 498 17.52 -15.66 23.59
C HIS A 498 16.51 -14.95 24.52
N ARG A 499 16.77 -14.92 25.84
CA ARG A 499 15.96 -14.21 26.86
C ARG A 499 14.42 -14.40 26.79
N LYS A 500 13.94 -15.62 26.46
CA LYS A 500 12.49 -15.91 26.27
C LYS A 500 11.83 -14.88 25.31
N GLY A 501 12.33 -14.73 24.08
CA GLY A 501 11.78 -13.81 23.06
C GLY A 501 12.23 -12.35 23.24
N LYS A 502 12.21 -11.88 24.49
CA LYS A 502 12.45 -10.49 24.90
C LYS A 502 13.91 -10.05 24.72
N GLY A 503 14.26 -9.54 23.55
CA GLY A 503 15.55 -8.90 23.33
C GLY A 503 15.94 -8.59 21.88
N TRP A 504 17.20 -8.17 21.73
CA TRP A 504 17.84 -7.93 20.43
C TRP A 504 18.48 -9.20 19.87
N ARG A 505 18.36 -9.41 18.56
CA ARG A 505 18.84 -10.59 17.85
C ARG A 505 20.38 -10.64 17.86
N GLY A 506 20.95 -11.65 18.52
CA GLY A 506 22.40 -11.77 18.72
C GLY A 506 22.99 -10.88 19.84
N ASN A 507 22.14 -10.21 20.64
CA ASN A 507 22.42 -9.10 21.59
C ASN A 507 22.44 -7.71 20.92
N PHE A 508 22.30 -6.68 21.76
CA PHE A 508 22.18 -5.28 21.37
C PHE A 508 23.30 -4.81 20.44
N LEU A 509 24.57 -4.97 20.84
CA LEU A 509 25.71 -4.46 20.05
C LEU A 509 25.74 -5.00 18.61
N LEU A 510 25.47 -6.29 18.40
CA LEU A 510 25.46 -6.90 17.07
C LEU A 510 24.25 -6.44 16.25
N SER A 511 23.07 -6.25 16.88
CA SER A 511 21.90 -5.67 16.21
C SER A 511 22.09 -4.19 15.89
N ALA A 512 22.75 -3.42 16.76
CA ALA A 512 23.00 -2.00 16.57
C ALA A 512 24.04 -1.75 15.46
N ALA A 513 25.13 -2.53 15.43
CA ALA A 513 26.13 -2.46 14.37
C ALA A 513 25.55 -2.91 13.00
N GLU A 514 24.68 -3.92 12.97
CA GLU A 514 23.95 -4.33 11.75
C GLU A 514 23.04 -3.21 11.23
N GLN A 515 22.26 -2.59 12.13
CA GLN A 515 21.36 -1.50 11.80
C GLN A 515 22.12 -0.23 11.35
N TRP A 516 23.27 0.07 11.98
CA TRP A 516 24.13 1.20 11.60
C TRP A 516 24.76 0.98 10.22
N LEU A 517 25.38 -0.18 9.95
CA LEU A 517 25.93 -0.49 8.63
C LEU A 517 24.85 -0.46 7.54
N LYS A 518 23.62 -0.93 7.84
CA LYS A 518 22.49 -0.82 6.90
C LYS A 518 22.10 0.64 6.61
N LEU A 519 22.22 1.53 7.59
CA LEU A 519 21.97 2.98 7.41
C LEU A 519 23.08 3.64 6.59
N GLU A 520 24.37 3.36 6.86
CA GLU A 520 25.50 3.89 6.09
C GLU A 520 25.47 3.41 4.63
N LEU A 521 25.25 2.12 4.39
CA LEU A 521 25.05 1.58 3.03
C LEU A 521 23.89 2.28 2.30
N THR A 522 22.77 2.49 2.98
CA THR A 522 21.61 3.21 2.40
C THR A 522 21.95 4.67 2.10
N LYS A 523 22.71 5.36 2.97
CA LYS A 523 23.21 6.72 2.76
C LYS A 523 24.17 6.78 1.56
N ASN A 524 25.09 5.83 1.43
CA ASN A 524 26.03 5.76 0.31
C ASN A 524 25.30 5.54 -1.02
N PHE A 525 24.26 4.69 -1.07
CA PHE A 525 23.38 4.58 -2.25
C PHE A 525 22.57 5.86 -2.55
N LYS A 526 22.09 6.60 -1.52
CA LYS A 526 21.45 7.91 -1.72
C LYS A 526 22.41 8.91 -2.36
N VAL A 527 23.64 9.05 -1.83
CA VAL A 527 24.67 9.93 -2.39
C VAL A 527 24.96 9.60 -3.85
N ILE A 528 25.03 8.32 -4.22
CA ILE A 528 25.21 7.88 -5.61
C ILE A 528 24.06 8.31 -6.53
N ARG A 529 22.80 8.23 -6.08
CA ARG A 529 21.62 8.70 -6.83
C ARG A 529 21.59 10.23 -6.92
N ASP A 530 21.71 10.89 -5.78
CA ASP A 530 21.41 12.32 -5.63
C ASP A 530 22.48 13.21 -6.29
N LEU A 531 23.68 12.66 -6.52
CA LEU A 531 24.74 13.25 -7.35
C LEU A 531 24.80 12.68 -8.79
N GLU A 532 23.78 11.94 -9.24
CA GLU A 532 23.69 11.24 -10.54
C GLU A 532 24.99 10.47 -10.94
N LEU A 533 25.72 9.88 -9.98
CA LEU A 533 27.07 9.35 -10.23
C LEU A 533 27.06 8.07 -11.09
N LEU A 534 26.07 7.18 -10.91
CA LEU A 534 25.96 5.95 -11.70
C LEU A 534 25.75 6.25 -13.20
N PRO A 535 26.47 5.59 -14.11
CA PRO A 535 26.19 5.68 -15.55
C PRO A 535 24.86 4.99 -15.89
N GLN A 536 24.18 5.48 -16.94
CA GLN A 536 22.89 4.92 -17.40
C GLN A 536 23.09 3.58 -18.13
N LEU A 537 23.18 2.50 -17.36
CA LEU A 537 23.29 1.15 -17.93
C LEU A 537 22.01 0.80 -18.69
N LEU A 538 22.14 0.49 -19.99
CA LEU A 538 21.03 0.24 -20.92
C LEU A 538 20.01 1.40 -20.98
N GLY A 539 20.48 2.65 -20.82
CA GLY A 539 19.64 3.85 -20.92
C GLY A 539 18.61 3.98 -19.80
N GLN A 540 18.81 3.33 -18.64
CA GLN A 540 17.99 3.49 -17.44
C GLN A 540 18.87 3.79 -16.21
N ASP A 541 18.27 4.43 -15.21
CA ASP A 541 18.90 4.70 -13.92
C ASP A 541 18.53 3.62 -12.90
N TRP A 542 19.54 2.85 -12.48
CA TRP A 542 19.40 1.74 -11.55
C TRP A 542 19.61 2.14 -10.09
N SER A 543 20.05 3.38 -9.81
CA SER A 543 20.34 3.86 -8.45
C SER A 543 19.08 3.85 -7.57
N SER A 544 17.92 4.16 -8.15
CA SER A 544 16.64 4.19 -7.46
C SER A 544 16.16 2.81 -6.98
N VAL A 545 16.56 1.72 -7.65
CA VAL A 545 16.13 0.34 -7.31
C VAL A 545 16.59 -0.06 -5.91
N PHE A 546 17.82 0.27 -5.53
CA PHE A 546 18.37 -0.02 -4.20
C PHE A 546 17.74 0.80 -3.06
N LEU A 547 16.98 1.83 -3.38
CA LEU A 547 16.42 2.81 -2.43
C LEU A 547 14.90 2.70 -2.23
N GLN A 548 14.25 1.74 -2.87
CA GLN A 548 12.80 1.53 -2.75
C GLN A 548 12.37 0.98 -1.38
N ARG A 549 11.11 1.23 -1.00
CA ARG A 549 10.52 0.71 0.24
C ARG A 549 9.90 -0.68 -0.02
N PHE A 550 10.63 -1.71 0.38
CA PHE A 550 10.28 -3.12 0.16
C PHE A 550 9.60 -3.81 1.36
N GLU A 551 9.08 -3.03 2.31
CA GLU A 551 8.44 -3.53 3.52
C GLU A 551 7.01 -2.98 3.63
N GLY A 552 6.08 -3.84 4.05
CA GLY A 552 4.70 -3.47 4.39
C GLY A 552 4.39 -3.86 5.84
N SER A 553 3.15 -3.63 6.29
CA SER A 553 2.70 -3.95 7.65
C SER A 553 2.99 -5.40 8.04
N VAL A 554 2.95 -6.33 7.06
CA VAL A 554 3.37 -7.72 7.25
C VAL A 554 4.22 -8.23 6.07
N THR A 555 5.55 -8.10 6.15
CA THR A 555 6.47 -8.65 5.12
C THR A 555 6.80 -10.13 5.35
N ILE A 556 6.73 -10.94 4.29
CA ILE A 556 6.97 -12.40 4.22
C ILE A 556 8.17 -12.65 3.31
N TRP A 557 9.16 -13.41 3.78
CA TRP A 557 10.45 -13.60 3.12
C TRP A 557 10.75 -15.09 2.91
N PRO A 558 11.14 -15.53 1.70
CA PRO A 558 11.51 -16.92 1.44
C PRO A 558 12.83 -17.31 2.12
N ARG A 559 13.06 -18.61 2.30
CA ARG A 559 14.36 -19.17 2.68
C ARG A 559 15.07 -19.70 1.43
N THR A 560 15.84 -18.84 0.78
CA THR A 560 16.72 -19.20 -0.35
C THR A 560 17.91 -20.04 0.12
N ARG A 561 18.43 -20.88 -0.77
CA ARG A 561 19.72 -21.57 -0.65
C ARG A 561 20.73 -20.89 -1.58
N PHE A 562 22.03 -21.08 -1.37
CA PHE A 562 23.08 -20.56 -2.27
C PHE A 562 22.86 -20.96 -3.74
N MET A 563 22.54 -22.23 -4.01
CA MET A 563 22.25 -22.73 -5.37
C MET A 563 21.05 -22.05 -6.05
N ASP A 564 20.13 -21.47 -5.28
CA ASP A 564 18.96 -20.78 -5.84
C ASP A 564 19.41 -19.48 -6.53
N TRP A 565 20.44 -18.81 -6.01
CA TRP A 565 21.03 -17.60 -6.62
C TRP A 565 21.75 -17.91 -7.94
N LEU A 566 22.38 -19.08 -8.06
CA LEU A 566 22.99 -19.53 -9.32
C LEU A 566 21.94 -19.94 -10.36
N ARG A 567 20.73 -20.31 -9.93
CA ARG A 567 19.57 -20.67 -10.77
C ARG A 567 18.53 -19.54 -10.86
N ILE A 568 18.94 -18.29 -10.65
CA ILE A 568 18.03 -17.13 -10.62
C ILE A 568 17.35 -16.83 -11.97
N LEU A 569 17.98 -17.21 -13.08
CA LEU A 569 17.45 -17.10 -14.45
C LEU A 569 17.32 -18.49 -15.10
N SER A 570 16.76 -19.44 -14.35
CA SER A 570 16.47 -20.82 -14.75
C SER A 570 15.08 -21.23 -14.29
N ASP A 571 14.46 -22.15 -15.01
CA ASP A 571 13.14 -22.69 -14.65
C ASP A 571 13.22 -23.76 -13.56
N PRO A 572 12.16 -23.93 -12.74
CA PRO A 572 12.14 -24.93 -11.69
C PRO A 572 11.65 -26.28 -12.23
N ASP A 573 12.38 -27.36 -11.94
CA ASP A 573 11.84 -28.71 -12.11
C ASP A 573 10.69 -28.98 -11.09
N PRO A 574 9.83 -29.99 -11.29
CA PRO A 574 8.71 -30.26 -10.38
C PRO A 574 9.11 -30.52 -8.92
N SER A 575 10.28 -31.12 -8.67
CA SER A 575 10.82 -31.33 -7.31
C SER A 575 11.29 -30.03 -6.66
N GLU A 576 11.91 -29.15 -7.44
CA GLU A 576 12.33 -27.82 -7.00
C GLU A 576 11.12 -26.90 -6.78
N LEU A 577 10.10 -26.94 -7.64
CA LEU A 577 8.84 -26.21 -7.39
C LEU A 577 8.11 -26.76 -6.15
N LYS A 578 8.10 -28.09 -5.93
CA LYS A 578 7.58 -28.69 -4.68
C LYS A 578 8.31 -28.12 -3.45
N ARG A 579 9.64 -27.97 -3.52
CA ARG A 579 10.42 -27.31 -2.45
C ARG A 579 10.05 -25.84 -2.29
N MET A 580 9.93 -25.07 -3.38
CA MET A 580 9.57 -23.65 -3.32
C MET A 580 8.15 -23.42 -2.79
N LEU A 581 7.19 -24.25 -3.18
CA LEU A 581 5.84 -24.32 -2.61
C LEU A 581 5.90 -24.57 -1.10
N GLN A 582 6.64 -25.59 -0.63
CA GLN A 582 6.74 -25.90 0.80
C GLN A 582 7.44 -24.79 1.60
N VAL A 583 8.51 -24.20 1.07
CA VAL A 583 9.22 -23.08 1.72
C VAL A 583 8.32 -21.85 1.80
N GLY A 584 7.58 -21.51 0.73
CA GLY A 584 6.61 -20.41 0.73
C GLY A 584 5.52 -20.59 1.79
N GLN A 585 5.01 -21.80 1.96
CA GLN A 585 4.07 -22.14 3.03
C GLN A 585 4.70 -21.97 4.43
N LEU A 586 5.87 -22.57 4.69
CA LEU A 586 6.63 -22.51 5.95
C LEU A 586 7.10 -21.10 6.37
N VAL A 587 7.13 -20.12 5.46
CA VAL A 587 7.40 -18.71 5.78
C VAL A 587 6.14 -17.88 5.98
N THR A 588 4.98 -18.35 5.51
CA THR A 588 3.70 -17.67 5.59
C THR A 588 2.91 -18.08 6.84
N TRP A 589 2.86 -19.38 7.18
CA TRP A 589 2.14 -19.90 8.36
C TRP A 589 2.37 -19.12 9.68
N PRO A 590 3.60 -18.69 10.04
CA PRO A 590 3.85 -17.91 11.26
C PRO A 590 3.18 -16.53 11.28
N LYS A 591 2.76 -16.03 10.12
CA LYS A 591 2.17 -14.70 9.95
C LYS A 591 0.67 -14.73 9.68
N LEU A 592 0.11 -15.88 9.30
CA LEU A 592 -1.32 -16.03 8.98
C LEU A 592 -2.23 -15.59 10.14
N HIS A 593 -1.90 -15.92 11.39
CA HIS A 593 -2.76 -15.59 12.54
C HIS A 593 -2.93 -14.07 12.76
N MET A 594 -1.85 -13.31 12.58
CA MET A 594 -1.88 -11.84 12.64
C MET A 594 -2.77 -11.23 11.54
N ILE A 595 -2.83 -11.89 10.38
CA ILE A 595 -3.63 -11.44 9.22
C ILE A 595 -5.09 -11.89 9.36
N ASP A 596 -5.33 -13.10 9.88
CA ASP A 596 -6.64 -13.68 10.20
C ASP A 596 -7.45 -12.78 11.14
N ASN A 597 -6.84 -12.37 12.27
CA ASN A 597 -7.46 -11.48 13.26
C ASN A 597 -8.02 -10.19 12.63
N ARG A 598 -7.40 -9.68 11.57
CA ARG A 598 -7.89 -8.51 10.81
C ARG A 598 -8.90 -8.90 9.71
N LEU A 599 -8.62 -9.94 8.93
CA LEU A 599 -9.47 -10.38 7.83
C LEU A 599 -10.86 -10.83 8.29
N ARG A 600 -11.02 -11.33 9.52
CA ARG A 600 -12.33 -11.60 10.14
C ARG A 600 -13.18 -10.34 10.22
N LEU A 601 -12.62 -9.23 10.71
CA LEU A 601 -13.31 -7.95 10.82
C LEU A 601 -13.67 -7.38 9.44
N GLU A 602 -12.73 -7.42 8.49
CA GLU A 602 -12.97 -7.04 7.08
C GLU A 602 -14.09 -7.89 6.44
N ARG A 603 -14.13 -9.21 6.73
CA ARG A 603 -15.17 -10.14 6.27
C ARG A 603 -16.54 -9.80 6.84
N GLN A 604 -16.67 -9.54 8.14
CA GLN A 604 -17.97 -9.17 8.73
C GLN A 604 -18.48 -7.82 8.21
N ILE A 605 -17.59 -6.83 8.04
CA ILE A 605 -17.93 -5.53 7.43
C ILE A 605 -18.38 -5.69 5.97
N TYR A 606 -17.69 -6.53 5.19
CA TYR A 606 -18.06 -6.82 3.80
C TYR A 606 -19.44 -7.50 3.70
N LEU A 607 -19.70 -8.51 4.53
CA LEU A 607 -21.02 -9.16 4.62
C LEU A 607 -22.11 -8.15 5.02
N GLY A 608 -21.85 -7.27 5.99
CA GLY A 608 -22.77 -6.20 6.38
C GLY A 608 -23.14 -5.28 5.20
N ARG A 609 -22.15 -4.88 4.38
CA ARG A 609 -22.39 -4.12 3.14
C ARG A 609 -23.23 -4.89 2.13
N GLN A 610 -22.99 -6.19 1.94
CA GLN A 610 -23.78 -7.03 1.03
C GLN A 610 -25.24 -7.18 1.49
N THR A 611 -25.48 -7.51 2.77
CA THR A 611 -26.82 -7.66 3.33
C THR A 611 -27.65 -6.39 3.15
N VAL A 612 -27.07 -5.23 3.46
CA VAL A 612 -27.75 -3.93 3.29
C VAL A 612 -28.04 -3.63 1.82
N ARG A 613 -27.10 -3.90 0.90
CA ARG A 613 -27.31 -3.70 -0.55
C ARG A 613 -28.46 -4.55 -1.07
N ARG A 614 -28.47 -5.86 -0.77
CA ARG A 614 -29.56 -6.77 -1.14
C ARG A 614 -30.90 -6.28 -0.59
N ALA A 615 -30.96 -5.90 0.68
CA ALA A 615 -32.18 -5.39 1.30
C ALA A 615 -32.68 -4.04 0.73
N GLN A 616 -31.80 -3.24 0.11
CA GLN A 616 -32.20 -2.05 -0.65
C GLN A 616 -32.68 -2.41 -2.07
N GLN A 617 -32.04 -3.38 -2.74
CA GLN A 617 -32.48 -3.88 -4.06
C GLN A 617 -33.87 -4.54 -3.98
N THR A 618 -34.11 -5.47 -3.05
CA THR A 618 -35.44 -6.09 -2.86
C THR A 618 -36.54 -5.06 -2.59
N ARG A 619 -36.23 -4.00 -1.83
CA ARG A 619 -37.18 -2.87 -1.62
C ARG A 619 -37.43 -2.07 -2.89
N HIS A 620 -36.42 -1.87 -3.74
CA HIS A 620 -36.59 -1.18 -5.02
C HIS A 620 -37.49 -1.98 -5.96
N THR A 621 -37.22 -3.29 -6.13
CA THR A 621 -38.04 -4.19 -6.96
C THR A 621 -39.47 -4.28 -6.45
N ALA A 622 -39.68 -4.38 -5.13
CA ALA A 622 -41.03 -4.39 -4.54
C ALA A 622 -41.79 -3.06 -4.73
N THR A 623 -41.10 -1.92 -4.66
CA THR A 623 -41.70 -0.60 -4.96
C THR A 623 -42.07 -0.48 -6.44
N LEU A 624 -41.23 -0.96 -7.36
CA LEU A 624 -41.53 -0.99 -8.80
C LEU A 624 -42.74 -1.88 -9.10
N ALA A 625 -42.78 -3.09 -8.53
CA ALA A 625 -43.91 -4.02 -8.69
C ALA A 625 -45.22 -3.43 -8.17
N ASN A 626 -45.23 -2.83 -6.96
CA ASN A 626 -46.41 -2.16 -6.43
C ASN A 626 -46.79 -0.89 -7.20
N GLY A 627 -45.81 -0.19 -7.80
CA GLY A 627 -46.07 0.94 -8.70
C GLY A 627 -46.77 0.50 -9.99
N GLN A 628 -46.30 -0.59 -10.60
CA GLN A 628 -46.94 -1.20 -11.76
C GLN A 628 -48.33 -1.74 -11.43
N PHE A 629 -48.52 -2.38 -10.27
CA PHE A 629 -49.84 -2.85 -9.83
C PHE A 629 -50.83 -1.69 -9.65
N LYS A 630 -50.40 -0.57 -9.04
CA LYS A 630 -51.24 0.64 -8.91
C LYS A 630 -51.53 1.33 -10.23
N ALA A 631 -50.58 1.33 -11.18
CA ALA A 631 -50.82 1.81 -12.53
C ALA A 631 -51.85 0.92 -13.25
N ALA A 632 -51.73 -0.40 -13.14
CA ALA A 632 -52.68 -1.34 -13.74
C ALA A 632 -54.10 -1.19 -13.16
N THR A 633 -54.26 -1.06 -11.85
CA THR A 633 -55.59 -0.83 -11.24
C THR A 633 -56.21 0.51 -11.63
N ASN A 634 -55.40 1.55 -11.84
CA ASN A 634 -55.88 2.86 -12.28
C ASN A 634 -56.17 2.93 -13.80
N VAL A 635 -55.68 1.96 -14.60
CA VAL A 635 -56.03 1.81 -16.02
C VAL A 635 -57.24 0.87 -16.19
N ALA A 636 -57.46 -0.06 -15.25
CA ALA A 636 -58.61 -0.96 -15.25
C ALA A 636 -59.97 -0.29 -14.98
N SER A 637 -60.00 0.98 -14.55
CA SER A 637 -61.23 1.77 -14.42
C SER A 637 -61.68 2.47 -15.70
N ASP A 638 -60.83 2.52 -16.75
CA ASP A 638 -61.09 3.26 -17.99
C ASP A 638 -60.74 2.43 -19.24
N ARG A 639 -61.51 1.36 -19.50
CA ARG A 639 -61.72 0.81 -20.86
C ARG A 639 -62.83 -0.25 -20.94
N ASN A 640 -63.81 0.02 -21.80
CA ASN A 640 -64.64 -1.02 -22.38
C ASN A 640 -63.84 -1.83 -23.41
N GLU A 641 -64.22 -3.11 -23.53
CA GLU A 641 -64.15 -3.97 -24.72
C GLU A 641 -63.08 -3.71 -25.80
N THR A 642 -62.10 -4.62 -25.89
CA THR A 642 -61.86 -5.37 -27.14
C THR A 642 -61.02 -6.62 -26.89
N HIS A 643 -61.40 -7.75 -27.48
CA HIS A 643 -60.61 -8.98 -27.50
C HIS A 643 -59.47 -8.89 -28.52
N LEU A 644 -58.36 -9.61 -28.28
CA LEU A 644 -57.55 -10.41 -29.23
C LEU A 644 -56.56 -11.28 -28.40
N PRO A 645 -55.92 -12.34 -28.96
CA PRO A 645 -55.66 -13.57 -28.20
C PRO A 645 -54.30 -13.71 -27.49
N LEU A 646 -54.26 -14.67 -26.56
CA LEU A 646 -53.03 -15.22 -25.97
C LEU A 646 -52.12 -15.87 -27.02
N VAL A 647 -50.81 -15.74 -26.81
CA VAL A 647 -49.80 -16.69 -27.31
C VAL A 647 -49.11 -17.30 -26.08
N ALA A 648 -49.02 -18.64 -26.04
CA ALA A 648 -48.42 -19.36 -24.92
C ALA A 648 -46.88 -19.26 -24.96
N GLY A 649 -46.25 -19.21 -23.78
CA GLY A 649 -44.80 -19.13 -23.65
C GLY A 649 -44.08 -20.48 -23.69
N SER A 650 -42.76 -20.44 -23.50
CA SER A 650 -41.94 -21.61 -23.16
C SER A 650 -40.81 -21.17 -22.21
N PRO A 651 -40.36 -22.03 -21.29
CA PRO A 651 -39.50 -21.62 -20.18
C PRO A 651 -38.02 -21.54 -20.57
N ALA A 652 -37.30 -20.60 -19.95
CA ALA A 652 -35.84 -20.56 -19.91
C ALA A 652 -35.37 -20.69 -18.44
N PRO A 653 -34.23 -21.35 -18.17
CA PRO A 653 -33.87 -21.77 -16.81
C PRO A 653 -33.29 -20.64 -15.95
N ALA A 654 -33.59 -20.69 -14.66
CA ALA A 654 -32.92 -19.89 -13.65
C ALA A 654 -31.67 -20.63 -13.14
N ASP A 655 -30.49 -20.02 -13.28
CA ASP A 655 -29.64 -19.65 -12.14
C ASP A 655 -28.37 -18.90 -12.57
N GLY A 656 -27.99 -17.86 -11.82
CA GLY A 656 -26.68 -17.18 -11.90
C GLY A 656 -26.68 -15.71 -12.35
N ILE A 657 -27.54 -15.31 -13.28
CA ILE A 657 -27.44 -14.01 -14.00
C ILE A 657 -27.68 -12.79 -13.10
N GLU A 658 -28.65 -12.83 -12.16
CA GLU A 658 -28.99 -11.69 -11.29
C GLU A 658 -27.79 -11.11 -10.54
N SER A 659 -26.81 -11.94 -10.19
CA SER A 659 -25.63 -11.54 -9.42
C SER A 659 -24.68 -10.60 -10.17
N VAL A 660 -24.70 -10.65 -11.51
CA VAL A 660 -23.81 -9.88 -12.40
C VAL A 660 -24.44 -8.52 -12.73
N GLN A 661 -25.69 -8.53 -13.17
CA GLN A 661 -26.41 -7.32 -13.56
C GLN A 661 -26.60 -6.37 -12.37
N ALA A 662 -26.89 -6.95 -11.20
CA ALA A 662 -26.91 -6.24 -9.93
C ALA A 662 -25.56 -5.57 -9.55
N LEU A 663 -24.43 -5.94 -10.18
CA LEU A 663 -23.10 -5.40 -9.93
C LEU A 663 -22.71 -4.32 -10.96
N GLU A 664 -23.07 -4.47 -12.23
CA GLU A 664 -22.88 -3.45 -13.29
C GLU A 664 -23.50 -2.10 -12.91
N ASP A 665 -24.73 -2.10 -12.37
CA ASP A 665 -25.41 -0.90 -11.87
C ASP A 665 -24.56 -0.08 -10.88
N ALA A 666 -23.74 -0.75 -10.05
CA ALA A 666 -22.85 -0.03 -9.15
C ALA A 666 -21.66 0.60 -9.88
N VAL A 667 -21.11 -0.05 -10.91
CA VAL A 667 -20.04 0.52 -11.73
C VAL A 667 -20.56 1.78 -12.44
N SER A 668 -21.74 1.70 -13.06
CA SER A 668 -22.44 2.84 -13.66
C SER A 668 -22.69 3.98 -12.66
N SER A 669 -23.17 3.65 -11.45
CA SER A 669 -23.42 4.66 -10.41
C SER A 669 -22.14 5.38 -9.94
N SER A 670 -21.04 4.65 -9.73
CA SER A 670 -19.77 5.23 -9.27
C SER A 670 -18.97 5.93 -10.39
N ALA A 671 -19.17 5.53 -11.65
CA ALA A 671 -18.63 6.28 -12.80
C ALA A 671 -19.33 7.64 -12.94
N ASN A 672 -20.67 7.67 -12.86
CA ASN A 672 -21.44 8.91 -12.93
C ASN A 672 -21.18 9.86 -11.74
N GLU A 673 -21.02 9.34 -10.51
CA GLU A 673 -20.62 10.14 -9.34
C GLU A 673 -19.23 10.80 -9.50
N LEU A 674 -18.35 10.28 -10.36
CA LEU A 674 -17.02 10.86 -10.63
C LEU A 674 -17.02 11.92 -11.74
N GLN A 675 -18.02 11.94 -12.63
CA GLN A 675 -18.12 12.93 -13.71
C GLN A 675 -18.99 14.14 -13.35
N HIS A 676 -20.03 13.99 -12.53
CA HIS A 676 -20.90 15.11 -12.15
C HIS A 676 -20.50 15.81 -10.85
N ARG A 677 -19.56 16.77 -10.95
CA ARG A 677 -19.30 17.78 -9.91
C ARG A 677 -20.13 19.05 -10.19
N PRO A 678 -21.23 19.33 -9.46
CA PRO A 678 -22.01 20.54 -9.67
C PRO A 678 -21.22 21.80 -9.25
N GLN A 679 -21.35 22.87 -10.03
CA GLN A 679 -20.78 24.18 -9.68
C GLN A 679 -21.50 24.76 -8.46
N ARG A 680 -20.73 25.29 -7.50
CA ARG A 680 -21.24 25.80 -6.23
C ARG A 680 -21.58 27.30 -6.33
N ASN A 681 -22.72 27.62 -6.93
CA ASN A 681 -23.25 28.99 -6.91
C ASN A 681 -23.48 29.49 -5.47
N ARG A 682 -23.37 30.80 -5.27
CA ARG A 682 -23.23 31.44 -3.95
C ARG A 682 -24.15 32.66 -3.83
N HIS A 683 -24.81 32.80 -2.68
CA HIS A 683 -25.73 33.87 -2.28
C HIS A 683 -27.05 33.99 -3.07
N LEU A 684 -28.18 33.88 -2.36
CA LEU A 684 -28.87 35.09 -1.84
C LEU A 684 -29.88 34.71 -0.73
N SER A 685 -30.21 35.67 0.11
CA SER A 685 -31.16 35.52 1.22
C SER A 685 -32.59 35.86 0.76
N GLY A 686 -33.51 34.90 0.88
CA GLY A 686 -34.94 35.09 0.61
C GLY A 686 -35.81 34.67 1.81
N ARG A 687 -36.96 35.31 1.99
CA ARG A 687 -37.86 35.16 3.15
C ARG A 687 -39.21 34.61 2.68
N SER A 688 -39.85 33.80 3.54
CA SER A 688 -41.21 33.21 3.40
C SER A 688 -41.37 32.07 2.37
N GLY A 689 -42.52 31.38 2.44
CA GLY A 689 -42.87 30.21 1.62
C GLY A 689 -42.99 28.92 2.44
N ALA A 690 -44.21 28.53 2.81
CA ALA A 690 -44.47 27.34 3.63
C ALA A 690 -45.35 26.32 2.90
N SER A 691 -44.97 25.03 2.94
CA SER A 691 -45.92 23.91 2.98
C SER A 691 -45.19 22.54 3.07
N THR A 692 -45.26 21.92 4.24
CA THR A 692 -45.25 20.44 4.38
C THR A 692 -46.34 20.08 5.39
N PRO A 693 -47.10 18.98 5.21
CA PRO A 693 -48.11 18.57 6.17
C PRO A 693 -47.50 18.27 7.54
N ARG A 694 -48.26 18.58 8.60
CA ARG A 694 -47.94 18.12 9.96
C ARG A 694 -48.49 16.71 10.13
N ASP A 695 -47.61 15.73 10.31
CA ASP A 695 -47.93 14.63 11.23
C ASP A 695 -47.65 15.13 12.65
N ILE A 696 -48.69 15.19 13.46
CA ILE A 696 -48.59 15.45 14.90
C ILE A 696 -48.53 14.10 15.59
N ASP A 697 -47.42 13.81 16.27
CA ASP A 697 -47.41 12.85 17.36
C ASP A 697 -46.66 13.43 18.56
N THR A 698 -47.05 13.04 19.76
CA THR A 698 -46.83 13.84 20.98
C THR A 698 -45.79 13.25 21.93
N ARG A 699 -45.05 14.13 22.62
CA ARG A 699 -44.09 13.80 23.70
C ARG A 699 -42.95 12.84 23.32
N GLY A 700 -42.12 13.23 22.35
CA GLY A 700 -40.85 12.56 22.03
C GLY A 700 -39.62 13.45 22.28
N ARG A 701 -38.68 13.00 23.12
CA ARG A 701 -37.35 13.61 23.29
C ARG A 701 -36.62 13.60 21.93
N ALA A 702 -36.16 14.76 21.45
CA ALA A 702 -35.45 14.83 20.16
C ALA A 702 -34.24 13.87 20.15
N ASP A 703 -34.23 12.91 19.21
CA ASP A 703 -33.25 11.82 19.18
C ASP A 703 -31.81 12.35 19.09
N PRO A 704 -31.00 12.24 20.17
CA PRO A 704 -29.64 12.78 20.19
C PRO A 704 -28.67 11.93 19.35
N LEU A 705 -29.09 10.74 18.89
CA LEU A 705 -28.24 9.79 18.17
C LEU A 705 -28.34 9.94 16.64
N ARG A 706 -29.12 10.92 16.15
CA ARG A 706 -29.37 11.12 14.72
C ARG A 706 -28.14 11.66 13.94
N SER A 707 -27.15 12.26 14.62
CA SER A 707 -25.92 12.77 13.98
C SER A 707 -24.66 11.99 14.41
N PRO A 708 -23.68 11.76 13.51
CA PRO A 708 -22.45 11.03 13.85
C PRO A 708 -21.63 11.69 14.95
N SER A 709 -21.57 13.03 14.98
CA SER A 709 -20.81 13.79 15.97
C SER A 709 -21.42 13.71 17.37
N LEU A 710 -22.75 13.71 17.50
CA LEU A 710 -23.40 13.50 18.80
C LEU A 710 -23.25 12.05 19.29
N ARG A 711 -23.37 11.04 18.40
CA ARG A 711 -23.08 9.64 18.76
C ARG A 711 -21.63 9.46 19.22
N HIS A 712 -20.66 10.08 18.55
CA HIS A 712 -19.26 9.99 18.97
C HIS A 712 -19.02 10.67 20.32
N LYS A 713 -19.58 11.87 20.55
CA LYS A 713 -19.52 12.52 21.87
C LYS A 713 -20.17 11.69 22.98
N TRP A 714 -21.32 11.07 22.70
CA TRP A 714 -22.04 10.22 23.67
C TRP A 714 -21.31 8.88 23.94
N ALA A 715 -20.74 8.24 22.91
CA ALA A 715 -19.91 7.04 23.09
C ALA A 715 -18.61 7.34 23.86
N THR A 716 -17.96 8.48 23.59
CA THR A 716 -16.86 8.99 24.42
C THR A 716 -17.32 9.29 25.84
N GLY A 717 -18.55 9.80 26.04
CA GLY A 717 -19.17 10.00 27.36
C GLY A 717 -19.39 8.70 28.14
N LEU A 718 -19.89 7.64 27.50
CA LEU A 718 -20.00 6.30 28.11
C LEU A 718 -18.63 5.76 28.52
N LEU A 719 -17.63 5.87 27.65
CA LEU A 719 -16.25 5.49 27.96
C LEU A 719 -15.65 6.36 29.08
N ALA A 720 -16.06 7.63 29.22
CA ALA A 720 -15.62 8.51 30.29
C ALA A 720 -16.28 8.16 31.64
N GLN A 721 -17.58 7.90 31.69
CA GLN A 721 -18.31 7.54 32.93
C GLN A 721 -17.78 6.26 33.55
N ASP A 722 -17.49 5.24 32.75
CA ASP A 722 -16.88 3.96 33.14
C ASP A 722 -15.40 4.11 33.61
N SER A 723 -14.91 5.34 33.85
CA SER A 723 -13.61 5.64 34.49
C SER A 723 -13.75 6.03 35.97
N GLY A 724 -14.93 6.45 36.41
CA GLY A 724 -15.16 6.98 37.76
C GLY A 724 -15.67 5.96 38.78
N ALA A 725 -15.79 4.69 38.40
CA ALA A 725 -16.43 3.64 39.21
C ALA A 725 -15.46 2.78 40.04
N ASP A 726 -14.21 2.59 39.60
CA ASP A 726 -13.22 1.70 40.24
C ASP A 726 -12.55 2.31 41.51
N SER A 727 -13.16 3.34 42.14
CA SER A 727 -12.63 3.95 43.37
C SER A 727 -13.72 4.50 44.30
N LYS A 728 -14.52 3.62 44.92
CA LYS A 728 -15.31 3.93 46.12
C LYS A 728 -15.64 2.65 46.90
N THR A 729 -14.97 2.48 48.03
CA THR A 729 -15.38 1.52 49.07
C THR A 729 -16.24 2.27 50.08
N GLU A 730 -17.39 1.71 50.45
CA GLU A 730 -18.28 2.33 51.44
C GLU A 730 -17.84 2.02 52.87
N GLN A 731 -17.94 3.02 53.75
CA GLN A 731 -18.40 2.82 55.13
C GLN A 731 -19.06 4.13 55.63
N PRO A 732 -20.10 4.05 56.49
CA PRO A 732 -20.94 5.21 56.83
C PRO A 732 -20.64 5.82 58.21
N SER A 733 -21.00 7.09 58.38
CA SER A 733 -21.31 7.70 59.67
C SER A 733 -22.23 8.90 59.50
N ASP A 734 -23.02 9.21 60.54
CA ASP A 734 -23.57 10.55 60.80
C ASP A 734 -22.40 11.59 60.92
N ASP A 735 -22.59 12.91 60.88
CA ASP A 735 -23.66 13.71 61.51
C ASP A 735 -23.88 15.09 60.81
N GLY A 736 -24.78 15.93 61.33
CA GLY A 736 -25.34 17.10 60.62
C GLY A 736 -24.66 18.49 60.76
N HIS A 737 -25.06 19.39 59.85
CA HIS A 737 -25.11 20.89 59.93
C HIS A 737 -24.01 21.66 60.71
N HIS A 738 -23.15 22.51 60.11
CA HIS A 738 -23.50 23.88 59.66
C HIS A 738 -22.32 24.65 58.99
N LEU A 739 -22.67 25.54 58.04
CA LEU A 739 -22.11 26.86 57.67
C LEU A 739 -20.62 27.27 57.92
N ASN A 740 -19.92 27.56 56.81
CA ASN A 740 -19.00 28.68 56.48
C ASN A 740 -18.74 29.85 57.50
N PRO A 741 -17.63 30.64 57.36
CA PRO A 741 -16.37 30.44 56.60
C PRO A 741 -15.08 30.98 57.33
N ASP A 742 -14.02 31.27 56.55
CA ASP A 742 -12.99 32.33 56.72
C ASP A 742 -11.61 32.11 57.43
N VAL A 743 -10.57 32.48 56.65
CA VAL A 743 -9.37 33.30 56.98
C VAL A 743 -8.11 32.73 57.68
N ASP A 744 -6.98 32.93 56.97
CA ASP A 744 -5.57 33.15 57.33
C ASP A 744 -4.74 32.30 58.34
N ALA A 745 -3.69 31.71 57.75
CA ALA A 745 -2.26 31.91 58.05
C ALA A 745 -1.57 31.45 59.36
N SER A 746 -0.40 30.83 59.12
CA SER A 746 0.89 31.03 59.80
C SER A 746 1.43 30.02 60.85
N SER A 747 2.62 29.49 60.50
CA SER A 747 3.79 29.25 61.37
C SER A 747 3.91 27.98 62.27
N MET A 748 5.01 27.26 62.00
CA MET A 748 6.01 26.73 62.95
C MET A 748 5.60 25.93 64.21
N SER A 749 5.93 24.63 64.24
CA SER A 749 7.06 24.09 65.05
C SER A 749 7.26 22.55 64.93
N LYS A 750 8.33 22.05 65.54
CA LYS A 750 8.79 20.63 65.65
C LYS A 750 8.83 20.26 67.16
N PRO A 751 8.79 18.98 67.62
CA PRO A 751 9.73 17.91 67.21
C PRO A 751 9.23 16.43 67.24
N HIS A 752 10.18 15.50 67.07
CA HIS A 752 10.10 14.01 67.17
C HIS A 752 10.16 13.51 68.65
N PRO A 753 10.27 12.19 69.04
CA PRO A 753 10.51 10.93 68.30
C PRO A 753 9.69 9.70 68.85
N PRO A 754 10.16 8.42 68.89
CA PRO A 754 10.59 7.48 67.80
C PRO A 754 9.87 6.09 67.83
N SER A 755 10.04 5.26 66.78
CA SER A 755 10.42 3.82 66.92
C SER A 755 10.73 3.10 65.58
N ALA A 756 11.40 1.94 65.70
CA ALA A 756 11.92 0.97 64.72
C ALA A 756 10.90 0.38 63.69
N SER A 757 11.24 -0.42 62.66
CA SER A 757 12.43 -0.66 61.78
C SER A 757 11.99 -1.69 60.67
N THR A 758 12.74 -2.21 59.69
CA THR A 758 14.17 -2.20 59.28
C THR A 758 14.29 -2.53 57.76
N SER A 759 15.48 -2.30 57.17
CA SER A 759 16.07 -2.95 55.96
C SER A 759 15.36 -2.90 54.58
N GLY A 760 16.09 -2.79 53.45
CA GLY A 760 17.52 -2.51 53.24
C GLY A 760 18.00 -2.84 51.82
N SER A 761 18.82 -1.97 51.19
CA SER A 761 19.37 -2.20 49.83
C SER A 761 20.86 -1.89 49.74
N PHE A 762 21.62 -2.76 49.07
CA PHE A 762 23.04 -2.59 48.78
C PHE A 762 23.28 -1.72 47.53
N LEU A 763 24.43 -1.02 47.50
CA LEU A 763 25.02 -0.18 46.42
C LEU A 763 24.95 1.35 46.60
N ALA A 764 25.32 1.86 47.79
CA ALA A 764 25.51 3.30 48.04
C ALA A 764 26.85 3.62 48.76
N ARG A 765 27.97 3.07 48.28
CA ARG A 765 29.35 3.42 48.73
C ARG A 765 30.38 3.19 47.61
N LEU A 766 30.91 4.28 47.04
CA LEU A 766 32.34 4.51 46.72
C LEU A 766 32.56 5.79 45.88
N ARG A 767 32.72 6.90 46.58
CA ARG A 767 33.45 8.14 46.21
C ARG A 767 33.96 8.65 47.57
N THR A 768 35.19 9.09 47.79
CA THR A 768 36.10 9.93 46.97
C THR A 768 37.57 9.67 47.31
N GLN A 769 38.49 9.94 46.38
CA GLN A 769 39.72 10.72 46.64
C GLN A 769 40.37 11.17 45.31
N SER A 770 41.39 12.03 45.38
CA SER A 770 41.92 12.84 44.27
C SER A 770 43.46 12.75 44.12
N PHE A 771 44.03 13.54 43.20
CA PHE A 771 45.45 13.58 42.77
C PHE A 771 45.89 12.38 41.89
N GLY A 772 46.84 12.52 40.95
CA GLY A 772 47.48 13.74 40.42
C GLY A 772 48.81 13.44 39.68
N GLY A 773 48.94 13.92 38.43
CA GLY A 773 50.12 13.73 37.55
C GLY A 773 49.69 13.77 36.07
N LEU A 774 50.22 14.61 35.18
CA LEU A 774 51.58 14.64 34.60
C LEU A 774 51.89 13.39 33.74
N SER A 775 52.27 13.50 32.46
CA SER A 775 52.44 14.69 31.59
C SER A 775 52.36 14.33 30.09
N SER A 776 52.18 15.33 29.22
CA SER A 776 52.24 15.20 27.76
C SER A 776 53.27 16.18 27.16
N PRO A 777 54.29 15.72 26.40
CA PRO A 777 55.33 16.59 25.85
C PRO A 777 55.11 16.96 24.37
N PHE A 778 55.36 18.23 24.04
CA PHE A 778 55.48 18.88 22.71
C PHE A 778 54.29 18.72 21.70
N SER A 779 53.55 19.72 21.21
CA SER A 779 53.63 21.20 21.06
C SER A 779 53.95 21.71 19.64
N SER A 780 53.12 22.67 19.20
CA SER A 780 53.47 23.88 18.40
C SER A 780 54.09 23.70 16.99
N LEU A 781 54.11 24.69 16.08
CA LEU A 781 53.69 26.11 16.06
C LEU A 781 52.52 26.34 15.05
N ARG A 782 51.63 27.35 15.14
CA ARG A 782 51.80 28.84 15.01
C ARG A 782 52.38 29.24 13.64
N ARG A 783 51.94 30.29 12.92
CA ARG A 783 51.05 31.47 13.13
C ARG A 783 50.01 31.54 11.97
N GLY A 784 48.91 32.31 11.97
CA GLY A 784 48.58 33.60 12.62
C GLY A 784 48.88 34.77 11.66
N SER A 785 48.10 35.86 11.53
CA SER A 785 46.82 36.32 12.15
C SER A 785 46.22 37.41 11.22
N LYS A 786 45.30 38.37 11.50
CA LYS A 786 44.73 39.01 12.72
C LYS A 786 43.55 39.94 12.29
N ILE A 787 42.83 40.56 13.26
CA ILE A 787 42.10 41.87 13.14
C ILE A 787 40.78 41.90 12.31
N SER A 788 39.69 42.59 12.69
CA SER A 788 39.25 43.17 13.99
C SER A 788 37.77 43.65 13.96
N LEU A 789 37.30 44.24 15.08
CA LEU A 789 36.03 44.94 15.38
C LEU A 789 34.85 44.02 15.77
N LYS A 790 34.12 44.19 16.90
CA LYS A 790 33.51 45.37 17.58
C LYS A 790 32.23 45.89 16.88
N ASP A 791 31.15 46.28 17.56
CA ASP A 791 30.83 46.31 19.02
C ASP A 791 29.29 46.42 19.18
N THR A 792 28.69 45.75 20.18
CA THR A 792 27.44 46.17 20.86
C THR A 792 27.28 45.44 22.20
N GLY A 793 27.12 46.19 23.29
CA GLY A 793 26.37 45.73 24.48
C GLY A 793 24.91 46.23 24.41
N ALA A 794 24.06 46.05 25.41
CA ALA A 794 24.20 45.31 26.67
C ALA A 794 22.79 44.96 27.22
N ASP A 795 22.66 43.92 28.05
CA ASP A 795 22.14 44.03 29.43
C ASP A 795 22.06 42.67 30.14
N HIS A 796 21.97 42.69 31.48
CA HIS A 796 22.10 41.53 32.36
C HIS A 796 20.76 40.94 32.83
N VAL A 797 20.61 39.61 32.77
CA VAL A 797 19.90 38.84 33.81
C VAL A 797 20.67 37.54 34.16
N VAL A 798 20.79 37.34 35.48
CA VAL A 798 21.36 36.25 36.31
C VAL A 798 21.13 34.79 35.83
N GLU A 799 22.13 33.92 36.03
CA GLU A 799 22.08 32.44 35.90
C GLU A 799 21.54 31.73 37.19
N GLN A 800 21.37 30.41 37.39
CA GLN A 800 21.76 29.10 36.82
C GLN A 800 20.59 28.09 37.08
N PRO A 801 20.63 26.78 36.72
CA PRO A 801 21.60 26.00 35.93
C PRO A 801 20.97 25.21 34.75
N TRP A 802 21.81 24.53 33.97
CA TRP A 802 21.38 23.70 32.83
C TRP A 802 20.84 22.32 33.22
N SER A 803 20.00 21.75 32.35
CA SER A 803 19.86 20.31 32.15
C SER A 803 19.64 20.04 30.66
N SER A 804 20.35 19.06 30.11
CA SER A 804 20.35 18.78 28.66
C SER A 804 19.23 17.82 28.28
N ASP A 805 18.41 18.20 27.30
CA ASP A 805 17.69 17.23 26.46
C ASP A 805 17.81 17.66 24.98
N SER A 806 18.14 16.70 24.11
CA SER A 806 18.32 16.94 22.68
C SER A 806 17.05 16.53 21.96
N SER A 807 16.33 17.50 21.41
CA SER A 807 15.11 17.24 20.65
C SER A 807 15.37 16.31 19.46
N SER A 808 14.32 15.57 19.09
CA SER A 808 14.29 14.64 17.97
C SER A 808 13.18 15.01 17.00
N GLU A 809 13.54 15.38 15.78
CA GLU A 809 12.62 15.67 14.67
C GLU A 809 13.14 14.88 13.43
N ASP A 810 12.33 14.38 12.50
CA ASP A 810 10.89 14.56 12.26
C ASP A 810 10.13 13.22 12.12
N GLU A 811 8.90 13.15 12.64
CA GLU A 811 7.87 12.19 12.21
C GLU A 811 6.53 12.93 11.97
N LEU A 812 6.50 13.78 10.94
CA LEU A 812 5.32 14.59 10.62
C LEU A 812 4.13 13.75 10.13
N SER A 813 3.01 13.92 10.81
CA SER A 813 1.71 13.31 10.49
C SER A 813 0.82 14.28 9.70
N LEU A 814 -0.15 13.72 8.96
CA LEU A 814 -1.03 14.46 8.05
C LEU A 814 -2.31 14.95 8.74
N GLU A 815 -2.33 16.16 9.32
CA GLU A 815 -3.61 16.80 9.69
C GLU A 815 -3.59 18.34 9.85
N ASP A 816 -3.18 19.08 8.81
CA ASP A 816 -3.72 20.43 8.54
C ASP A 816 -3.72 20.78 7.03
N GLN A 817 -4.15 22.00 6.70
CA GLN A 817 -4.41 22.56 5.36
C GLN A 817 -5.57 21.91 4.59
N ARG A 818 -6.78 22.17 5.09
CA ARG A 818 -7.85 22.63 4.20
C ARG A 818 -8.05 24.13 4.37
N ASP A 819 -7.50 24.94 3.46
CA ASP A 819 -8.29 26.06 2.95
C ASP A 819 -7.83 26.53 1.55
N VAL A 820 -8.63 27.42 0.94
CA VAL A 820 -8.58 27.71 -0.50
C VAL A 820 -8.09 29.11 -0.79
N TYR A 821 -7.16 29.25 -1.75
CA TYR A 821 -6.97 30.49 -2.51
C TYR A 821 -6.98 30.24 -4.02
N HIS A 822 -7.84 30.98 -4.72
CA HIS A 822 -7.77 31.21 -6.16
C HIS A 822 -7.18 32.62 -6.39
N PRO A 823 -6.52 32.89 -7.53
CA PRO A 823 -5.91 34.18 -7.80
C PRO A 823 -6.96 35.25 -8.15
N SER A 824 -6.73 36.47 -7.68
CA SER A 824 -7.50 37.66 -8.05
C SER A 824 -6.62 38.64 -8.82
N SER A 825 -7.02 38.96 -10.06
CA SER A 825 -6.47 40.06 -10.84
C SER A 825 -7.44 41.24 -10.85
N LEU A 826 -6.91 42.47 -10.76
CA LEU A 826 -7.26 43.66 -11.58
C LEU A 826 -6.86 44.98 -10.90
N ASN A 827 -6.33 45.90 -11.72
CA ASN A 827 -6.25 47.36 -11.56
C ASN A 827 -5.44 47.94 -10.37
N GLY A 828 -4.72 49.05 -10.52
CA GLY A 828 -4.44 49.85 -11.73
C GLY A 828 -4.12 51.32 -11.41
N ILE A 829 -3.52 52.04 -12.38
CA ILE A 829 -3.12 53.47 -12.32
C ILE A 829 -1.91 53.73 -11.39
N GLY A 830 -0.88 54.52 -11.73
CA GLY A 830 -0.52 55.20 -12.99
C GLY A 830 0.23 56.53 -12.74
N ARG A 831 0.96 57.05 -13.76
CA ARG A 831 1.61 58.40 -13.85
C ARG A 831 2.87 58.65 -12.95
N MET A 832 3.85 59.51 -13.29
CA MET A 832 4.26 60.22 -14.55
C MET A 832 5.65 60.91 -14.38
N TYR A 833 6.29 61.32 -15.51
CA TYR A 833 7.54 62.14 -15.64
C TYR A 833 8.88 61.48 -15.20
N GLY A 834 10.05 61.81 -15.75
CA GLY A 834 10.49 62.67 -16.89
C GLY A 834 11.83 62.11 -17.46
N GLU A 835 12.32 62.42 -18.67
CA GLU A 835 13.04 63.67 -19.04
C GLU A 835 14.08 64.06 -17.96
N ASP A 836 15.40 64.20 -18.19
CA ASP A 836 16.24 64.36 -19.41
C ASP A 836 17.76 64.24 -19.01
N ARG A 837 18.84 64.19 -19.83
CA ARG A 837 19.11 64.24 -21.29
C ARG A 837 20.56 63.75 -21.65
N ASP A 838 20.95 63.82 -22.94
CA ASP A 838 22.23 64.30 -23.59
C ASP A 838 23.57 64.38 -22.81
N SER A 839 24.78 64.31 -23.42
CA SER A 839 25.25 64.03 -24.81
C SER A 839 26.78 63.73 -24.83
N GLU A 840 27.31 63.34 -26.01
CA GLU A 840 28.69 63.65 -26.49
C GLU A 840 29.93 63.11 -25.73
N ASP A 841 31.10 62.86 -26.34
CA ASP A 841 31.45 62.75 -27.77
C ASP A 841 32.61 61.73 -27.98
N SER A 842 32.98 61.45 -29.23
CA SER A 842 34.08 60.56 -29.61
C SER A 842 35.46 61.21 -29.62
N ALA A 843 36.49 60.45 -29.20
CA ALA A 843 37.89 60.66 -29.57
C ALA A 843 38.64 59.31 -29.60
N GLU A 844 39.67 59.20 -30.44
CA GLU A 844 40.50 58.00 -30.64
C GLU A 844 41.86 58.11 -29.89
N ASP A 845 42.82 57.27 -30.30
CA ASP A 845 44.21 57.16 -29.86
C ASP A 845 44.47 56.50 -28.48
N ILE A 846 45.49 55.67 -28.26
CA ILE A 846 46.40 54.77 -29.01
C ILE A 846 47.44 54.34 -27.94
N ASP A 847 47.98 53.12 -28.02
CA ASP A 847 49.18 52.55 -27.36
C ASP A 847 49.70 53.16 -26.01
N ASP A 848 49.98 52.36 -24.97
CA ASP A 848 51.13 51.43 -24.99
C ASP A 848 51.08 50.38 -23.85
N ALA A 849 51.88 49.30 -24.00
CA ALA A 849 52.24 48.25 -23.03
C ALA A 849 51.16 47.28 -22.46
#